data_AF-A0A3R6KBH6-F1
#
_entry.id   AF-A0A3R6KBH6-F1
#
_cell.length_a   1.000
_cell.length_b   1.000
_cell.length_c   1.000
_cell.angle_alpha   90.00
_cell.angle_beta   90.00
_cell.angle_gamma   90.00
#
_symmetry.space_group_name_H-M   'P 1'
#
loop_
_entity.id
_entity.type
_entity.pdbx_description
1 polymer ?
#
loop_
_entity_poly.entity_id
_entity_poly.type
_entity_poly.pdbx_seq_one_letter_code
_entity_poly.pdbx_strand_id
1 'polypeptide(L)'
;MYQYIWDAETGGLLLTTEISKFSKEPRPVYYKELDILGFNRFWNYPKDDSAPLMWAEANNYIYKGRTVARTKGGSVYTQPELVILDDPEPDNGMLEFVDIEGMVQKNQDLLETLTQETIQKIYNVYREYKNHVDVFYVAFSGGKDSVVALDLVQRSLPHDDFLVLFGDTRMEFPDTYKVVEQIEQYCKEQGIEFFRAQSKLIPSQTWKIFGPPSTTTRWCCSVHKTSPQINLLRQITGKHDFTGMAFTGIRAEESLTRSEYDSVNDGKKHSGQLSCHGILEWNSAELFLYIFARGLVVNEAYKKGNSRAGCLVCPNSSGRHEYIKRTCYPTEIDNYLEMIASTSGKTNYSPEEMKMFIDSGYWRTRKSGRELNFGHDCFEVKSDSTPPIITVYKTQLHWEMWAKTVGEFYQAEPDLYIIKYLDKLYQIKLERTDTSISFLLLNCTKSKDDVRFFSLFRSVIVKTLYCIGCGVCQAECKSHCIDMTNGIKVGDNCTHCHKCHDIHEHCLRYNSIRNKISEGRKMTGLDRYFSFGARAEWMDIFCRYDCGAEFWMSDGDGLVANKKKDAFKNFVQDAGLVVFDKKAEGDKYTKCIPTAVAEAVCRIGASEETAWALILCNLVYTPAYNWFVNNLKQGVSYTPDSIKMMLSDVMENDLKGLGKRNVVDAFKIVMTKTPLGTSRIFAECDADEKVSASGKETITLNSLVRCEWNAPDAKVILYSLYKFAEACGDYYQFTLEILLDDSIERDGVSPTRIFGLDRETMVRVLNGLAVNYPEFISASFTLDLDTITLRPTGSELTSEDVLKLF
;
A
#
# COMPACT_ATOMS: atom_id res chain seq x y z
N MET A 1 31.46 -9.43 -4.86
CA MET A 1 31.40 -10.44 -3.78
C MET A 1 32.18 -11.66 -4.19
N TYR A 2 33.25 -11.94 -3.46
CA TYR A 2 33.94 -13.22 -3.51
C TYR A 2 33.00 -14.34 -3.06
N GLN A 3 33.11 -15.49 -3.73
CA GLN A 3 32.54 -16.74 -3.24
C GLN A 3 33.36 -17.23 -2.04
N TYR A 4 32.69 -17.90 -1.10
CA TYR A 4 33.33 -18.53 0.06
C TYR A 4 33.05 -20.02 0.10
N ILE A 5 33.98 -20.77 0.67
CA ILE A 5 33.83 -22.18 1.03
C ILE A 5 34.07 -22.37 2.53
N TRP A 6 33.66 -23.52 3.06
CA TRP A 6 33.90 -23.88 4.45
C TRP A 6 35.27 -24.53 4.59
N ASP A 7 36.12 -23.97 5.44
CA ASP A 7 37.45 -24.51 5.72
C ASP A 7 37.40 -25.40 6.96
N ALA A 8 37.62 -26.70 6.79
CA ALA A 8 37.59 -27.66 7.89
C ALA A 8 38.77 -27.49 8.86
N GLU A 9 39.90 -26.97 8.36
CA GLU A 9 41.11 -26.75 9.17
C GLU A 9 40.91 -25.64 10.20
N THR A 10 40.44 -24.47 9.77
CA THR A 10 40.14 -23.35 10.69
C THR A 10 38.76 -23.44 11.32
N GLY A 11 37.87 -24.27 10.77
CA GLY A 11 36.44 -24.28 11.11
C GLY A 11 35.68 -23.07 10.57
N GLY A 12 36.33 -22.23 9.78
CA GLY A 12 35.87 -20.92 9.33
C GLY A 12 35.46 -20.85 7.87
N LEU A 13 35.55 -19.64 7.32
CA LEU A 13 35.26 -19.30 5.94
C LEU A 13 36.57 -19.07 5.17
N LEU A 14 36.63 -19.54 3.93
CA LEU A 14 37.71 -19.23 2.99
C LEU A 14 37.13 -18.59 1.73
N LEU A 15 37.48 -17.34 1.47
CA LEU A 15 37.17 -16.63 0.25
C LEU A 15 37.96 -17.23 -0.91
N THR A 16 37.36 -17.21 -2.09
CA THR A 16 37.95 -17.68 -3.35
C THR A 16 37.97 -16.53 -4.34
N THR A 17 38.79 -16.62 -5.39
CA THR A 17 38.84 -15.61 -6.46
C THR A 17 37.59 -15.64 -7.36
N GLU A 18 36.73 -16.64 -7.23
CA GLU A 18 35.47 -16.71 -7.95
C GLU A 18 34.48 -15.67 -7.42
N ILE A 19 33.75 -15.01 -8.32
CA ILE A 19 32.75 -14.00 -7.97
C ILE A 19 31.36 -14.64 -7.96
N SER A 20 30.66 -14.52 -6.82
CA SER A 20 29.28 -14.94 -6.71
C SER A 20 28.31 -13.79 -6.91
N LYS A 21 27.17 -14.08 -7.55
CA LYS A 21 26.02 -13.16 -7.64
C LYS A 21 25.04 -13.28 -6.47
N PHE A 22 25.28 -14.22 -5.55
CA PHE A 22 24.37 -14.52 -4.44
C PHE A 22 25.15 -14.95 -3.20
N SER A 23 24.72 -14.45 -2.04
CA SER A 23 25.20 -14.88 -0.72
C SER A 23 24.05 -15.40 0.13
N LYS A 24 24.31 -16.44 0.92
CA LYS A 24 23.34 -16.97 1.89
C LYS A 24 23.53 -16.41 3.30
N GLU A 25 24.26 -15.29 3.41
CA GLU A 25 24.44 -14.50 4.63
C GLU A 25 24.96 -15.32 5.82
N PRO A 26 26.19 -15.88 5.72
CA PRO A 26 26.78 -16.66 6.81
C PRO A 26 27.06 -15.77 8.01
N ARG A 27 26.90 -16.32 9.22
CA ARG A 27 27.18 -15.62 10.47
C ARG A 27 27.82 -16.54 11.51
N PRO A 28 28.69 -16.01 12.37
CA PRO A 28 29.26 -16.78 13.48
C PRO A 28 28.17 -17.14 14.50
N VAL A 29 28.33 -18.32 15.11
CA VAL A 29 27.44 -18.86 16.15
C VAL A 29 28.25 -19.08 17.41
N TYR A 30 27.71 -18.58 18.52
CA TYR A 30 28.33 -18.65 19.84
C TYR A 30 27.45 -19.48 20.80
N TYR A 31 28.00 -19.84 21.96
CA TYR A 31 27.35 -20.81 22.85
C TYR A 31 25.96 -20.36 23.34
N LYS A 32 25.74 -19.05 23.52
CA LYS A 32 24.45 -18.52 23.98
C LYS A 32 23.31 -18.83 22.99
N GLU A 33 23.57 -18.73 21.70
CA GLU A 33 22.60 -19.14 20.69
C GLU A 33 22.33 -20.65 20.74
N LEU A 34 23.38 -21.45 20.84
CA LEU A 34 23.28 -22.90 20.94
C LEU A 34 22.43 -23.32 22.14
N ASP A 35 22.59 -22.66 23.28
CA ASP A 35 21.80 -22.89 24.50
C ASP A 35 20.32 -22.53 24.30
N ILE A 36 20.03 -21.38 23.69
CA ILE A 36 18.65 -20.94 23.40
C ILE A 36 17.93 -21.94 22.48
N LEU A 37 18.66 -22.57 21.56
CA LEU A 37 18.11 -23.51 20.59
C LEU A 37 18.14 -24.97 21.06
N GLY A 38 18.74 -25.26 22.22
CA GLY A 38 18.76 -26.58 22.82
C GLY A 38 19.81 -27.54 22.26
N PHE A 39 20.90 -27.03 21.68
CA PHE A 39 22.02 -27.86 21.19
C PHE A 39 22.72 -28.64 22.31
N ASN A 40 22.70 -28.14 23.54
CA ASN A 40 23.26 -28.79 24.73
C ASN A 40 22.63 -30.16 25.05
N ARG A 41 21.51 -30.50 24.41
CA ARG A 41 20.90 -31.84 24.51
C ARG A 41 21.62 -32.88 23.65
N PHE A 42 22.43 -32.44 22.69
CA PHE A 42 23.04 -33.29 21.66
C PHE A 42 24.56 -33.11 21.56
N TRP A 43 25.08 -31.89 21.78
CA TRP A 43 26.52 -31.59 21.72
C TRP A 43 27.03 -30.98 23.03
N ASN A 44 28.29 -31.26 23.34
CA ASN A 44 29.05 -30.56 24.37
C ASN A 44 29.88 -29.44 23.76
N TYR A 45 29.93 -28.28 24.39
CA TYR A 45 30.71 -27.13 23.90
C TYR A 45 31.07 -26.14 25.02
N PRO A 46 32.17 -25.38 24.85
CA PRO A 46 32.58 -24.34 25.78
C PRO A 46 31.47 -23.31 26.02
N LYS A 47 31.34 -22.85 27.27
CA LYS A 47 30.44 -21.75 27.66
C LYS A 47 31.20 -20.43 27.69
N ASP A 48 31.84 -20.13 26.57
CA ASP A 48 32.68 -18.95 26.37
C ASP A 48 32.39 -18.31 25.01
N ASP A 49 32.34 -16.98 25.00
CA ASP A 49 32.02 -16.13 23.84
C ASP A 49 33.27 -15.45 23.25
N SER A 50 34.47 -15.90 23.62
CA SER A 50 35.76 -15.42 23.11
C SER A 50 35.92 -15.63 21.60
N ALA A 51 35.41 -16.76 21.09
CA ALA A 51 35.40 -17.11 19.68
C ALA A 51 34.11 -17.86 19.31
N PRO A 52 33.67 -17.84 18.04
CA PRO A 52 32.53 -18.64 17.62
C PRO A 52 32.89 -20.13 17.60
N LEU A 53 31.89 -20.98 17.82
CA LEU A 53 32.04 -22.43 17.78
C LEU A 53 31.74 -22.99 16.39
N MET A 54 30.86 -22.33 15.64
CA MET A 54 30.43 -22.76 14.33
C MET A 54 29.83 -21.58 13.57
N TRP A 55 29.31 -21.85 12.38
CA TRP A 55 28.63 -20.87 11.56
C TRP A 55 27.16 -21.25 11.33
N ALA A 56 26.34 -20.26 11.04
CA ALA A 56 24.98 -20.47 10.56
C ALA A 56 24.82 -19.82 9.19
N GLU A 57 24.15 -20.54 8.29
CA GLU A 57 23.78 -20.06 6.96
C GLU A 57 22.31 -20.40 6.71
N ALA A 58 21.49 -19.38 6.46
CA ALA A 58 20.04 -19.51 6.48
C ALA A 58 19.56 -20.28 7.74
N ASN A 59 19.03 -21.48 7.59
CA ASN A 59 18.55 -22.31 8.70
C ASN A 59 19.51 -23.42 9.15
N ASN A 60 20.66 -23.55 8.50
CA ASN A 60 21.63 -24.60 8.74
C ASN A 60 22.74 -24.13 9.69
N TYR A 61 23.24 -25.06 10.50
CA TYR A 61 24.38 -24.89 11.38
C TYR A 61 25.54 -25.73 10.85
N ILE A 62 26.68 -25.09 10.64
CA ILE A 62 27.83 -25.64 9.94
C ILE A 62 29.03 -25.66 10.90
N TYR A 63 29.45 -26.86 11.29
CA TYR A 63 30.61 -27.09 12.16
C TYR A 63 31.73 -27.77 11.37
N LYS A 64 32.90 -27.13 11.28
CA LYS A 64 34.06 -27.60 10.50
C LYS A 64 33.68 -28.09 9.08
N GLY A 65 32.84 -27.32 8.39
CA GLY A 65 32.35 -27.60 7.03
C GLY A 65 31.23 -28.63 6.91
N ARG A 66 30.85 -29.32 8.00
CA ARG A 66 29.71 -30.25 8.02
C ARG A 66 28.44 -29.52 8.45
N THR A 67 27.34 -29.75 7.74
CA THR A 67 26.03 -29.27 8.18
C THR A 67 25.49 -30.21 9.25
N VAL A 68 25.59 -29.83 10.52
CA VAL A 68 25.29 -30.71 11.67
C VAL A 68 23.83 -30.64 12.12
N ALA A 69 23.18 -29.49 11.91
CA ALA A 69 21.80 -29.30 12.33
C ALA A 69 21.08 -28.23 11.50
N ARG A 70 19.75 -28.21 11.61
CA ARG A 70 18.88 -27.18 11.01
C ARG A 70 17.77 -26.80 11.97
N THR A 71 17.44 -25.53 12.04
CA THR A 71 16.23 -25.07 12.76
C THR A 71 15.01 -25.03 11.85
N LYS A 72 13.84 -25.41 12.35
CA LYS A 72 12.56 -25.34 11.64
C LYS A 72 11.50 -24.60 12.47
N GLY A 73 10.73 -23.75 11.81
CA GLY A 73 9.64 -23.00 12.46
C GLY A 73 10.14 -21.97 13.47
N GLY A 74 9.34 -21.77 14.53
CA GLY A 74 9.58 -20.79 15.57
C GLY A 74 8.93 -19.43 15.31
N SER A 75 8.51 -18.81 16.40
CA SER A 75 7.74 -17.57 16.44
C SER A 75 8.05 -16.84 17.74
N VAL A 76 7.26 -15.86 18.20
CA VAL A 76 7.59 -15.14 19.43
C VAL A 76 7.31 -15.98 20.69
N TYR A 77 6.28 -16.84 20.65
CA TYR A 77 5.92 -17.74 21.75
C TYR A 77 6.34 -19.19 21.54
N THR A 78 6.71 -19.58 20.31
CA THR A 78 7.10 -20.97 19.99
C THR A 78 8.60 -21.08 19.72
N GLN A 79 9.27 -21.95 20.50
CA GLN A 79 10.66 -22.31 20.27
C GLN A 79 10.83 -22.98 18.90
N PRO A 80 11.86 -22.63 18.11
CA PRO A 80 12.20 -23.36 16.89
C PRO A 80 12.55 -24.82 17.19
N GLU A 81 12.16 -25.73 16.31
CA GLU A 81 12.56 -27.14 16.39
C GLU A 81 13.99 -27.29 15.87
N LEU A 82 14.82 -28.05 16.59
CA LEU A 82 16.17 -28.41 16.17
C LEU A 82 16.16 -29.80 15.49
N VAL A 83 16.48 -29.83 14.21
CA VAL A 83 16.61 -31.05 13.40
C VAL A 83 18.08 -31.41 13.28
N ILE A 84 18.45 -32.57 13.81
CA ILE A 84 19.81 -33.12 13.74
C ILE A 84 20.04 -33.72 12.36
N LEU A 85 21.16 -33.39 11.73
CA LEU A 85 21.50 -33.81 10.36
C LEU A 85 22.78 -34.63 10.28
N ASP A 86 23.62 -34.56 11.31
CA ASP A 86 24.87 -35.31 11.43
C ASP A 86 25.08 -35.72 12.89
N ASP A 87 25.85 -36.79 13.12
CA ASP A 87 26.07 -37.33 14.46
C ASP A 87 26.94 -36.38 15.30
N PRO A 88 26.71 -36.31 16.64
CA PRO A 88 27.60 -35.61 17.55
C PRO A 88 29.03 -36.13 17.54
N GLU A 89 29.95 -35.33 18.09
CA GLU A 89 31.36 -35.74 18.18
C GLU A 89 31.50 -37.06 18.96
N PRO A 90 32.36 -37.98 18.49
CA PRO A 90 32.54 -39.29 19.13
C PRO A 90 32.97 -39.14 20.60
N ASP A 91 32.62 -40.14 21.41
CA ASP A 91 32.91 -40.18 22.85
C ASP A 91 32.41 -38.94 23.63
N ASN A 92 31.35 -38.30 23.14
CA ASN A 92 30.80 -37.07 23.71
C ASN A 92 31.81 -35.91 23.69
N GLY A 93 32.64 -35.87 22.65
CA GLY A 93 33.67 -34.86 22.42
C GLY A 93 33.13 -33.43 22.45
N MET A 94 33.99 -32.50 22.86
CA MET A 94 33.66 -31.09 22.99
C MET A 94 33.87 -30.37 21.65
N LEU A 95 32.92 -29.54 21.22
CA LEU A 95 33.12 -28.68 20.06
C LEU A 95 34.29 -27.73 20.29
N GLU A 96 35.08 -27.54 19.24
CA GLU A 96 36.22 -26.63 19.23
C GLU A 96 35.83 -25.27 18.68
N PHE A 97 36.57 -24.23 19.07
CA PHE A 97 36.40 -22.90 18.50
C PHE A 97 36.87 -22.85 17.05
N VAL A 98 36.30 -21.91 16.30
CA VAL A 98 36.85 -21.47 15.02
C VAL A 98 38.19 -20.79 15.29
N ASP A 99 39.22 -21.22 14.56
CA ASP A 99 40.53 -20.56 14.54
C ASP A 99 40.43 -19.24 13.76
N ILE A 100 40.08 -18.16 14.47
CA ILE A 100 39.90 -16.83 13.88
C ILE A 100 41.21 -16.33 13.27
N GLU A 101 42.35 -16.52 13.95
CA GLU A 101 43.64 -16.02 13.48
C GLU A 101 44.05 -16.72 12.19
N GLY A 102 44.00 -18.05 12.16
CA GLY A 102 44.27 -18.84 10.96
C GLY A 102 43.29 -18.52 9.82
N MET A 103 41.99 -18.36 10.14
CA MET A 103 40.98 -17.99 9.15
C MET A 103 41.28 -16.61 8.54
N VAL A 104 41.58 -15.60 9.35
CA VAL A 104 41.92 -14.24 8.86
C VAL A 104 43.18 -14.29 8.01
N GLN A 105 44.22 -15.00 8.48
CA GLN A 105 45.50 -15.11 7.77
C GLN A 105 45.33 -15.72 6.37
N LYS A 106 44.51 -16.76 6.23
CA LYS A 106 44.21 -17.39 4.93
C LYS A 106 43.44 -16.48 3.96
N ASN A 107 42.71 -15.49 4.47
CA ASN A 107 41.89 -14.58 3.67
C ASN A 107 42.54 -13.20 3.44
N GLN A 108 43.74 -12.98 3.97
CA GLN A 108 44.35 -11.65 4.06
C GLN A 108 44.43 -10.93 2.71
N ASP A 109 44.97 -11.59 1.67
CA ASP A 109 45.23 -10.95 0.37
C ASP A 109 43.95 -10.46 -0.33
N LEU A 110 42.90 -11.28 -0.34
CA LEU A 110 41.61 -10.94 -0.94
C LEU A 110 40.89 -9.85 -0.13
N LEU A 111 40.95 -9.95 1.19
CA LEU A 111 40.33 -9.00 2.10
C LEU A 111 41.01 -7.62 2.04
N GLU A 112 42.34 -7.59 1.94
CA GLU A 112 43.10 -6.35 1.78
C GLU A 112 42.77 -5.66 0.46
N THR A 113 42.72 -6.43 -0.64
CA THR A 113 42.31 -5.92 -1.96
C THR A 113 40.91 -5.29 -1.91
N LEU A 114 39.92 -6.02 -1.39
CA LEU A 114 38.54 -5.53 -1.24
C LEU A 114 38.48 -4.26 -0.39
N THR A 115 39.27 -4.22 0.67
CA THR A 115 39.34 -3.08 1.59
C THR A 115 39.88 -1.83 0.88
N GLN A 116 41.00 -1.95 0.16
CA GLN A 116 41.62 -0.82 -0.53
C GLN A 116 40.74 -0.28 -1.64
N GLU A 117 40.11 -1.16 -2.43
CA GLU A 117 39.13 -0.76 -3.45
C GLU A 117 37.95 0.01 -2.84
N THR A 118 37.45 -0.46 -1.70
CA THR A 118 36.33 0.18 -1.00
C THR A 118 36.72 1.54 -0.43
N ILE A 119 37.92 1.67 0.17
CA ILE A 119 38.48 2.94 0.65
C ILE A 119 38.61 3.94 -0.50
N GLN A 120 39.18 3.49 -1.63
CA GLN A 120 39.33 4.33 -2.82
C GLN A 120 37.98 4.81 -3.35
N LYS A 121 36.97 3.92 -3.39
CA LYS A 121 35.60 4.26 -3.80
C LYS A 121 34.98 5.32 -2.90
N ILE A 122 35.05 5.14 -1.58
CA ILE A 122 34.53 6.11 -0.60
C ILE A 122 35.22 7.47 -0.76
N TYR A 123 36.56 7.47 -0.89
CA TYR A 123 37.33 8.69 -1.06
C TYR A 123 37.02 9.42 -2.37
N ASN A 124 36.84 8.69 -3.48
CA ASN A 124 36.45 9.27 -4.77
C ASN A 124 35.10 9.97 -4.70
N VAL A 125 34.09 9.33 -4.09
CA VAL A 125 32.77 9.94 -3.88
C VAL A 125 32.90 11.19 -3.01
N TYR A 126 33.64 11.12 -1.90
CA TYR A 126 33.87 12.27 -1.05
C TYR A 126 34.51 13.44 -1.84
N ARG A 127 35.53 13.19 -2.66
CA ARG A 127 36.18 14.23 -3.47
C ARG A 127 35.25 14.87 -4.50
N GLU A 128 34.42 14.06 -5.16
CA GLU A 128 33.44 14.53 -6.15
C GLU A 128 32.39 15.44 -5.50
N TYR A 129 31.91 15.07 -4.31
CA TYR A 129 30.82 15.76 -3.64
C TYR A 129 31.26 16.82 -2.62
N LYS A 130 32.56 16.95 -2.30
CA LYS A 130 33.05 17.84 -1.23
C LYS A 130 32.55 19.28 -1.35
N ASN A 131 32.42 19.79 -2.58
CA ASN A 131 31.97 21.15 -2.87
C ASN A 131 30.46 21.25 -3.16
N HIS A 132 29.73 20.14 -3.09
CA HIS A 132 28.31 20.03 -3.44
C HIS A 132 27.41 19.70 -2.24
N VAL A 133 28.00 19.34 -1.09
CA VAL A 133 27.27 18.96 0.12
C VAL A 133 27.73 19.78 1.31
N ASP A 134 26.81 20.06 2.23
CA ASP A 134 27.05 20.85 3.44
C ASP A 134 27.59 19.99 4.59
N VAL A 135 27.34 18.68 4.56
CA VAL A 135 27.76 17.75 5.62
C VAL A 135 27.92 16.33 5.09
N PHE A 136 29.05 15.70 5.40
CA PHE A 136 29.22 14.26 5.29
C PHE A 136 28.99 13.61 6.64
N TYR A 137 28.28 12.49 6.67
CA TYR A 137 28.09 11.75 7.90
C TYR A 137 27.96 10.26 7.73
N VAL A 138 28.42 9.49 8.71
CA VAL A 138 28.16 8.06 8.80
C VAL A 138 26.82 7.85 9.51
N ALA A 139 25.85 7.26 8.81
CA ALA A 139 24.55 6.89 9.37
C ALA A 139 24.71 5.62 10.23
N PHE A 140 25.00 5.82 11.51
CA PHE A 140 25.34 4.75 12.43
C PHE A 140 24.09 4.09 13.03
N SER A 141 24.11 2.76 13.17
CA SER A 141 22.99 1.97 13.72
C SER A 141 23.38 1.07 14.89
N GLY A 142 24.67 0.95 15.22
CA GLY A 142 25.18 0.00 16.22
C GLY A 142 25.13 -1.48 15.79
N GLY A 143 24.85 -1.73 14.50
CA GLY A 143 24.93 -3.07 13.90
C GLY A 143 26.27 -3.32 13.22
N LYS A 144 26.57 -4.59 12.92
CA LYS A 144 27.83 -5.02 12.27
C LYS A 144 28.15 -4.21 11.00
N ASP A 145 27.14 -3.94 10.17
CA ASP A 145 27.31 -3.27 8.89
C ASP A 145 27.68 -1.78 9.05
N SER A 146 27.12 -1.09 10.05
CA SER A 146 27.46 0.32 10.31
C SER A 146 28.78 0.50 11.06
N VAL A 147 29.20 -0.50 11.84
CA VAL A 147 30.55 -0.53 12.44
C VAL A 147 31.62 -0.63 11.35
N VAL A 148 31.46 -1.54 10.38
CA VAL A 148 32.39 -1.66 9.24
C VAL A 148 32.36 -0.41 8.37
N ALA A 149 31.18 0.14 8.08
CA ALA A 149 31.08 1.37 7.31
C ALA A 149 31.80 2.55 7.98
N LEU A 150 31.70 2.69 9.31
CA LEU A 150 32.44 3.72 10.05
C LEU A 150 33.95 3.51 9.94
N ASP A 151 34.44 2.29 10.15
CA ASP A 151 35.88 1.99 10.05
C ASP A 151 36.43 2.24 8.64
N LEU A 152 35.66 1.94 7.59
CA LEU A 152 36.09 2.24 6.23
C LEU A 152 36.08 3.74 5.93
N VAL A 153 35.07 4.48 6.41
CA VAL A 153 34.98 5.94 6.18
C VAL A 153 36.06 6.70 6.93
N GLN A 154 36.32 6.39 8.21
CA GLN A 154 37.37 7.05 8.99
C GLN A 154 38.77 6.80 8.42
N ARG A 155 38.98 5.67 7.75
CA ARG A 155 40.21 5.38 6.99
C ARG A 155 40.29 6.07 5.64
N SER A 156 39.17 6.58 5.12
CA SER A 156 39.08 7.19 3.79
C SER A 156 39.06 8.72 3.84
N LEU A 157 38.50 9.31 4.90
CA LEU A 157 38.25 10.75 5.02
C LEU A 157 39.00 11.35 6.24
N PRO A 158 39.37 12.64 6.21
CA PRO A 158 39.80 13.37 7.40
C PRO A 158 38.72 13.33 8.49
N HIS A 159 39.12 13.12 9.75
CA HIS A 159 38.20 12.95 10.88
C HIS A 159 37.33 14.18 11.20
N ASP A 160 37.77 15.37 10.76
CA ASP A 160 37.06 16.64 10.91
C ASP A 160 36.17 17.00 9.70
N ASP A 161 36.22 16.21 8.62
CA ASP A 161 35.42 16.43 7.41
C ASP A 161 34.13 15.59 7.37
N PHE A 162 33.87 14.77 8.39
CA PHE A 162 32.62 14.04 8.57
C PHE A 162 32.24 13.90 10.05
N LEU A 163 30.97 13.62 10.31
CA LEU A 163 30.46 13.28 11.64
C LEU A 163 29.82 11.89 11.67
N VAL A 164 29.59 11.35 12.86
CA VAL A 164 28.83 10.12 13.07
C VAL A 164 27.46 10.46 13.64
N LEU A 165 26.40 9.98 12.99
CA LEU A 165 25.02 10.24 13.39
C LEU A 165 24.30 8.94 13.75
N PHE A 166 24.02 8.76 15.04
CA PHE A 166 23.17 7.68 15.53
C PHE A 166 21.71 8.13 15.62
N GLY A 167 20.83 7.45 14.88
CA GLY A 167 19.38 7.65 14.99
C GLY A 167 18.79 6.81 16.11
N ASP A 168 18.72 7.38 17.31
CA ASP A 168 18.21 6.72 18.52
C ASP A 168 16.66 6.67 18.51
N THR A 169 16.11 5.51 18.15
CA THR A 169 14.65 5.32 18.12
C THR A 169 14.08 4.96 19.49
N ARG A 170 14.91 4.67 20.50
CA ARG A 170 14.54 4.13 21.82
C ARG A 170 13.84 2.78 21.77
N MET A 171 14.01 2.06 20.67
CA MET A 171 13.43 0.74 20.42
C MET A 171 14.50 -0.31 20.08
N GLU A 172 15.77 0.08 20.12
CA GLU A 172 16.94 -0.75 19.83
C GLU A 172 17.18 -1.78 20.93
N PHE A 173 17.97 -2.81 20.62
CA PHE A 173 18.44 -3.74 21.64
C PHE A 173 19.28 -3.03 22.71
N PRO A 174 19.19 -3.43 23.99
CA PRO A 174 20.10 -2.96 25.04
C PRO A 174 21.58 -3.10 24.67
N ASP A 175 21.96 -4.16 23.96
CA ASP A 175 23.35 -4.37 23.51
C ASP A 175 23.77 -3.40 22.39
N THR A 176 22.82 -2.83 21.64
CA THR A 176 23.11 -1.79 20.65
C THR A 176 23.57 -0.50 21.34
N TYR A 177 22.97 -0.14 22.47
CA TYR A 177 23.39 1.03 23.23
C TYR A 177 24.81 0.90 23.77
N LYS A 178 25.22 -0.30 24.21
CA LYS A 178 26.61 -0.57 24.62
C LYS A 178 27.60 -0.32 23.47
N VAL A 179 27.27 -0.77 22.25
CA VAL A 179 28.11 -0.51 21.07
C VAL A 179 28.15 0.98 20.75
N VAL A 180 27.00 1.67 20.81
CA VAL A 180 26.92 3.12 20.60
C VAL A 180 27.78 3.88 21.61
N GLU A 181 27.75 3.52 22.89
CA GLU A 181 28.59 4.12 23.93
C GLU A 181 30.08 3.91 23.67
N GLN A 182 30.48 2.69 23.29
CA GLN A 182 31.87 2.40 22.94
C GLN A 182 32.34 3.20 21.71
N ILE A 183 31.52 3.27 20.67
CA ILE A 183 31.86 3.99 19.44
C ILE A 183 31.85 5.50 19.66
N GLU A 184 30.93 6.04 20.45
CA GLU A 184 30.92 7.46 20.81
C GLU A 184 32.18 7.85 21.58
N GLN A 185 32.61 7.03 22.53
CA GLN A 185 33.85 7.23 23.26
C GLN A 185 35.07 7.13 22.34
N TYR A 186 35.11 6.14 21.44
CA TYR A 186 36.15 6.02 20.42
C TYR A 186 36.21 7.25 19.49
N CYS A 187 35.06 7.70 18.98
CA CYS A 187 34.99 8.88 18.11
C CYS A 187 35.54 10.11 18.82
N LYS A 188 35.18 10.31 20.10
CA LYS A 188 35.72 11.38 20.93
C LYS A 188 37.24 11.33 21.08
N GLU A 189 37.81 10.13 21.27
CA GLU A 189 39.26 9.93 21.36
C GLU A 189 39.99 10.19 20.03
N GLN A 190 39.32 9.91 18.90
CA GLN A 190 39.84 10.13 17.55
C GLN A 190 39.56 11.53 16.98
N GLY A 191 38.86 12.40 17.72
CA GLY A 191 38.48 13.73 17.26
C GLY A 191 37.36 13.75 16.21
N ILE A 192 36.54 12.69 16.14
CA ILE A 192 35.37 12.58 15.25
C ILE A 192 34.13 13.02 16.04
N GLU A 193 33.34 13.95 15.50
CA GLU A 193 32.08 14.35 16.14
C GLU A 193 31.03 13.23 16.09
N PHE A 194 30.38 12.96 17.22
CA PHE A 194 29.33 11.97 17.33
C PHE A 194 28.04 12.60 17.86
N PHE A 195 26.93 12.38 17.16
CA PHE A 195 25.63 12.96 17.50
C PHE A 195 24.55 11.88 17.62
N ARG A 196 23.69 12.03 18.64
CA ARG A 196 22.50 11.20 18.85
C ARG A 196 21.23 11.97 18.48
N ALA A 197 20.55 11.54 17.43
CA ALA A 197 19.26 12.10 17.01
C ALA A 197 18.10 11.29 17.59
N GLN A 198 17.25 11.93 18.39
CA GLN A 198 16.11 11.29 19.05
C GLN A 198 14.81 12.11 18.93
N SER A 199 13.68 11.41 18.86
CA SER A 199 12.36 12.06 18.90
C SER A 199 12.06 12.66 20.28
N LYS A 200 11.30 13.74 20.33
CA LYS A 200 10.74 14.26 21.59
C LYS A 200 9.66 13.35 22.17
N LEU A 201 8.99 12.55 21.33
CA LEU A 201 7.96 11.59 21.75
C LEU A 201 8.60 10.24 22.08
N ILE A 202 8.28 9.65 23.23
CA ILE A 202 8.84 8.35 23.63
C ILE A 202 8.05 7.18 23.01
N PRO A 203 8.68 6.04 22.70
CA PRO A 203 8.00 4.89 22.08
C PRO A 203 6.73 4.44 22.81
N SER A 204 6.76 4.32 24.14
CA SER A 204 5.61 3.91 24.96
C SER A 204 4.40 4.84 24.83
N GLN A 205 4.60 6.13 24.55
CA GLN A 205 3.53 7.07 24.24
C GLN A 205 3.06 6.90 22.79
N THR A 206 4.01 6.90 21.84
CA THR A 206 3.67 6.84 20.42
C THR A 206 2.94 5.55 20.03
N TRP A 207 3.31 4.40 20.60
CA TRP A 207 2.62 3.13 20.37
C TRP A 207 1.16 3.16 20.86
N LYS A 208 0.87 3.85 21.96
CA LYS A 208 -0.49 4.06 22.46
C LYS A 208 -1.29 5.06 21.61
N ILE A 209 -0.63 6.09 21.08
CA ILE A 209 -1.28 7.20 20.36
C ILE A 209 -1.48 6.92 18.86
N PHE A 210 -0.58 6.15 18.23
CA PHE A 210 -0.65 5.72 16.83
C PHE A 210 -1.14 4.28 16.66
N GLY A 211 -1.04 3.46 17.71
CA GLY A 211 -1.13 2.00 17.62
C GLY A 211 0.21 1.39 17.17
N PRO A 212 0.41 0.08 17.36
CA PRO A 212 1.61 -0.63 16.93
C PRO A 212 1.92 -0.36 15.45
N PRO A 213 3.18 -0.11 15.02
CA PRO A 213 3.50 0.06 13.61
C PRO A 213 3.16 -1.20 12.80
N SER A 214 2.83 -1.06 11.53
CA SER A 214 2.45 -2.17 10.64
C SER A 214 3.33 -2.23 9.39
N THR A 215 3.24 -3.31 8.61
CA THR A 215 4.02 -3.45 7.37
C THR A 215 3.66 -2.37 6.34
N THR A 216 2.41 -1.89 6.37
CA THR A 216 1.90 -0.83 5.49
C THR A 216 2.02 0.55 6.11
N THR A 217 1.88 0.66 7.43
CA THR A 217 1.88 1.93 8.18
C THR A 217 3.11 2.00 9.10
N ARG A 218 4.24 2.42 8.51
CA ARG A 218 5.57 2.49 9.16
C ARG A 218 5.86 3.87 9.76
N TRP A 219 4.89 4.44 10.48
CA TRP A 219 5.00 5.79 11.06
C TRP A 219 6.25 5.93 11.96
N CYS A 220 6.67 4.85 12.62
CA CYS A 220 7.82 4.84 13.52
C CYS A 220 9.14 5.22 12.82
N CYS A 221 9.32 4.85 11.55
CA CYS A 221 10.52 5.24 10.79
C CYS A 221 10.56 6.75 10.51
N SER A 222 9.41 7.37 10.25
CA SER A 222 9.36 8.82 10.03
C SER A 222 9.50 9.58 11.34
N VAL A 223 8.79 9.14 12.40
CA VAL A 223 8.69 9.84 13.69
C VAL A 223 9.91 9.66 14.59
N HIS A 224 10.47 8.45 14.66
CA HIS A 224 11.56 8.13 15.58
C HIS A 224 12.94 8.06 14.93
N LYS A 225 13.00 7.89 13.60
CA LYS A 225 14.29 7.74 12.90
C LYS A 225 14.61 8.93 12.02
N THR A 226 13.73 9.25 11.07
CA THR A 226 14.09 10.17 9.98
C THR A 226 13.91 11.64 10.34
N SER A 227 12.74 12.04 10.89
CA SER A 227 12.53 13.45 11.27
C SER A 227 13.50 13.95 12.35
N PRO A 228 13.90 13.17 13.38
CA PRO A 228 14.87 13.64 14.35
C PRO A 228 16.25 13.89 13.74
N GLN A 229 16.71 13.01 12.83
CA GLN A 229 18.01 13.15 12.16
C GLN A 229 18.06 14.42 11.30
N ILE A 230 17.04 14.65 10.46
CA ILE A 230 16.98 15.84 9.61
C ILE A 230 16.96 17.12 10.45
N ASN A 231 16.17 17.15 11.52
CA ASN A 231 16.10 18.32 12.38
C ASN A 231 17.42 18.58 13.13
N LEU A 232 18.13 17.54 13.57
CA LEU A 232 19.43 17.68 14.22
C LEU A 232 20.52 18.13 13.24
N LEU A 233 20.58 17.55 12.03
CA LEU A 233 21.55 17.97 11.00
C LEU A 233 21.37 19.44 10.60
N ARG A 234 20.13 19.95 10.54
CA ARG A 234 19.87 21.38 10.36
C ARG A 234 20.43 22.25 11.48
N GLN A 235 20.33 21.77 12.73
CA GLN A 235 20.88 22.47 13.88
C GLN A 235 22.40 22.50 13.84
N ILE A 236 23.04 21.37 13.52
CA ILE A 236 24.49 21.23 13.41
C ILE A 236 25.04 22.10 12.28
N THR A 237 24.44 22.04 11.09
CA THR A 237 24.92 22.78 9.90
C THR A 237 24.55 24.26 9.94
N GLY A 238 23.59 24.67 10.77
CA GLY A 238 23.00 26.01 10.73
C GLY A 238 22.24 26.34 9.45
N LYS A 239 22.00 25.34 8.57
CA LYS A 239 21.36 25.50 7.25
C LYS A 239 20.03 24.75 7.23
N HIS A 240 18.95 25.43 6.87
CA HIS A 240 17.61 24.84 6.85
C HIS A 240 17.36 23.94 5.63
N ASP A 241 17.93 24.29 4.49
CA ASP A 241 17.89 23.58 3.22
C ASP A 241 19.19 22.82 2.93
N PHE A 242 19.89 22.38 3.99
CA PHE A 242 21.16 21.69 3.87
C PHE A 242 21.10 20.47 2.92
N THR A 243 22.20 20.26 2.21
CA THR A 243 22.46 19.05 1.45
C THR A 243 23.40 18.14 2.23
N GLY A 244 22.96 16.94 2.60
CA GLY A 244 23.78 15.98 3.34
C GLY A 244 24.17 14.78 2.50
N MET A 245 25.35 14.20 2.74
CA MET A 245 25.78 12.90 2.20
C MET A 245 25.93 11.88 3.31
N ALA A 246 25.03 10.91 3.35
CA ALA A 246 25.05 9.81 4.31
C ALA A 246 25.89 8.64 3.79
N PHE A 247 26.99 8.29 4.43
CA PHE A 247 27.63 6.99 4.27
C PHE A 247 26.85 5.95 5.07
N THR A 248 26.40 4.87 4.41
CA THR A 248 25.55 3.86 5.05
C THR A 248 26.11 2.45 4.88
N GLY A 249 25.91 1.58 5.87
CA GLY A 249 26.22 0.15 5.79
C GLY A 249 25.14 -0.69 5.09
N ILE A 250 24.56 -0.22 3.97
CA ILE A 250 23.59 -1.00 3.19
C ILE A 250 24.35 -1.97 2.27
N ARG A 251 23.89 -3.22 2.18
CA ARG A 251 24.41 -4.24 1.26
C ARG A 251 23.32 -4.75 0.32
N ALA A 252 23.67 -5.05 -0.93
CA ALA A 252 22.75 -5.49 -1.96
C ALA A 252 22.00 -6.78 -1.57
N GLU A 253 22.72 -7.73 -0.96
CA GLU A 253 22.22 -9.05 -0.56
C GLU A 253 21.22 -9.02 0.61
N GLU A 254 21.04 -7.88 1.29
CA GLU A 254 20.08 -7.82 2.40
C GLU A 254 18.62 -7.96 1.93
N SER A 255 18.31 -7.65 0.67
CA SER A 255 16.97 -7.85 0.06
C SER A 255 16.96 -7.58 -1.46
N LEU A 256 16.03 -8.20 -2.20
CA LEU A 256 15.81 -7.94 -3.64
C LEU A 256 15.62 -6.45 -4.01
N THR A 257 15.07 -5.63 -3.12
CA THR A 257 14.91 -4.19 -3.39
C THR A 257 16.23 -3.43 -3.25
N ARG A 258 17.15 -3.92 -2.40
CA ARG A 258 18.47 -3.31 -2.20
C ARG A 258 19.47 -3.69 -3.29
N SER A 259 19.26 -4.81 -4.00
CA SER A 259 20.07 -5.16 -5.16
C SER A 259 19.86 -4.23 -6.37
N GLU A 260 18.80 -3.41 -6.35
CA GLU A 260 18.53 -2.39 -7.38
C GLU A 260 19.13 -1.01 -7.04
N TYR A 261 19.86 -0.89 -5.91
CA TYR A 261 20.40 0.40 -5.49
C TYR A 261 21.70 0.70 -6.23
N ASP A 262 21.89 1.97 -6.59
CA ASP A 262 23.18 2.47 -7.06
C ASP A 262 24.11 2.79 -5.88
N SER A 263 25.41 2.88 -6.15
CA SER A 263 26.41 3.20 -5.13
C SER A 263 26.22 4.58 -4.49
N VAL A 264 25.75 5.55 -5.27
CA VAL A 264 25.32 6.87 -4.82
C VAL A 264 23.88 7.07 -5.27
N ASN A 265 23.00 7.40 -4.33
CA ASN A 265 21.60 7.66 -4.61
C ASN A 265 21.24 9.11 -4.27
N ASP A 266 20.52 9.75 -5.19
CA ASP A 266 19.79 10.98 -4.90
C ASP A 266 18.59 10.64 -3.99
N GLY A 267 18.51 11.28 -2.82
CA GLY A 267 17.55 10.95 -1.78
C GLY A 267 16.10 10.95 -2.23
N LYS A 268 15.53 9.76 -2.48
CA LYS A 268 14.10 9.60 -2.78
C LYS A 268 13.18 9.94 -1.60
N LYS A 269 13.69 9.92 -0.37
CA LYS A 269 12.90 10.08 0.88
C LYS A 269 12.77 11.53 1.34
N HIS A 270 13.85 12.31 1.24
CA HIS A 270 13.85 13.74 1.53
C HIS A 270 14.78 14.42 0.53
N SER A 271 14.29 15.47 -0.11
CA SER A 271 15.07 16.22 -1.09
C SER A 271 16.26 16.92 -0.41
N GLY A 272 17.46 16.71 -0.94
CA GLY A 272 18.73 17.22 -0.37
C GLY A 272 19.49 16.21 0.47
N GLN A 273 19.11 14.92 0.50
CA GLN A 273 19.85 13.89 1.22
C GLN A 273 20.43 12.85 0.26
N LEU A 274 21.71 12.96 -0.05
CA LEU A 274 22.44 11.97 -0.82
C LEU A 274 22.84 10.81 0.10
N SER A 275 22.98 9.62 -0.46
CA SER A 275 23.54 8.49 0.28
C SER A 275 24.56 7.73 -0.54
N CYS A 276 25.69 7.41 0.08
CA CYS A 276 26.74 6.56 -0.46
C CYS A 276 26.72 5.19 0.26
N HIS A 277 26.57 4.12 -0.51
CA HIS A 277 26.56 2.74 -0.03
C HIS A 277 27.94 2.11 -0.26
N GLY A 278 28.92 2.46 0.59
CA GLY A 278 30.32 2.07 0.40
C GLY A 278 30.54 0.55 0.33
N ILE A 279 29.82 -0.20 1.15
CA ILE A 279 29.91 -1.67 1.24
C ILE A 279 28.78 -2.39 0.48
N LEU A 280 28.14 -1.72 -0.51
CA LEU A 280 26.97 -2.27 -1.20
C LEU A 280 27.21 -3.67 -1.78
N GLU A 281 28.43 -3.90 -2.28
CA GLU A 281 28.86 -5.12 -2.97
C GLU A 281 29.54 -6.12 -2.03
N TRP A 282 29.50 -5.90 -0.71
CA TRP A 282 30.02 -6.83 0.28
C TRP A 282 28.96 -7.86 0.69
N ASN A 283 29.37 -9.10 0.90
CA ASN A 283 28.57 -10.14 1.52
C ASN A 283 28.86 -10.26 3.04
N SER A 284 28.06 -11.03 3.77
CA SER A 284 28.30 -11.21 5.22
C SER A 284 29.59 -11.97 5.57
N ALA A 285 30.11 -12.84 4.68
CA ALA A 285 31.40 -13.52 4.91
C ALA A 285 32.54 -12.50 4.95
N GLU A 286 32.66 -11.67 3.91
CA GLU A 286 33.62 -10.57 3.79
C GLU A 286 33.49 -9.62 4.98
N LEU A 287 32.26 -9.28 5.37
CA LEU A 287 31.97 -8.40 6.50
C LEU A 287 32.50 -8.95 7.83
N PHE A 288 32.21 -10.22 8.17
CA PHE A 288 32.68 -10.82 9.42
C PHE A 288 34.18 -11.07 9.41
N LEU A 289 34.76 -11.49 8.28
CA LEU A 289 36.22 -11.59 8.12
C LEU A 289 36.89 -10.24 8.40
N TYR A 290 36.35 -9.15 7.86
CA TYR A 290 36.85 -7.81 8.12
C TYR A 290 36.76 -7.40 9.59
N ILE A 291 35.61 -7.66 10.22
CA ILE A 291 35.40 -7.39 11.66
C ILE A 291 36.45 -8.11 12.50
N PHE A 292 36.70 -9.40 12.23
CA PHE A 292 37.69 -10.18 12.96
C PHE A 292 39.11 -9.71 12.68
N ALA A 293 39.47 -9.47 11.41
CA ALA A 293 40.80 -9.00 11.02
C ALA A 293 41.17 -7.64 11.65
N ARG A 294 40.17 -6.80 11.89
CA ARG A 294 40.35 -5.45 12.45
C ARG A 294 40.05 -5.37 13.95
N GLY A 295 39.64 -6.47 14.58
CA GLY A 295 39.23 -6.49 15.98
C GLY A 295 38.08 -5.53 16.29
N LEU A 296 37.15 -5.34 15.36
CA LEU A 296 36.04 -4.39 15.53
C LEU A 296 35.02 -4.90 16.56
N VAL A 297 34.35 -3.97 17.23
CA VAL A 297 33.28 -4.28 18.18
C VAL A 297 32.15 -5.07 17.49
N VAL A 298 31.79 -6.21 18.09
CA VAL A 298 30.64 -7.01 17.68
C VAL A 298 29.50 -6.80 18.69
N ASN A 299 28.34 -6.38 18.19
CA ASN A 299 27.16 -6.26 19.02
C ASN A 299 26.76 -7.62 19.59
N GLU A 300 26.66 -7.72 20.92
CA GLU A 300 26.34 -8.96 21.65
C GLU A 300 25.00 -9.59 21.24
N ALA A 301 24.08 -8.83 20.65
CA ALA A 301 22.86 -9.39 20.07
C ALA A 301 23.14 -10.45 18.98
N TYR A 302 24.22 -10.29 18.20
CA TYR A 302 24.64 -11.28 17.18
C TYR A 302 25.15 -12.56 17.81
N LYS A 303 25.93 -12.47 18.90
CA LYS A 303 26.42 -13.65 19.65
C LYS A 303 25.28 -14.46 20.30
N LYS A 304 24.17 -13.79 20.59
CA LYS A 304 22.93 -14.39 21.09
C LYS A 304 22.06 -15.02 20.00
N GLY A 305 22.44 -14.94 18.72
CA GLY A 305 21.73 -15.57 17.60
C GLY A 305 20.77 -14.65 16.82
N ASN A 306 20.81 -13.34 17.06
CA ASN A 306 20.05 -12.39 16.25
C ASN A 306 20.78 -12.14 14.92
N SER A 307 20.09 -12.29 13.79
CA SER A 307 20.65 -12.03 12.47
C SER A 307 20.79 -10.53 12.15
N ARG A 308 20.05 -9.68 12.86
CA ARG A 308 20.08 -8.22 12.73
C ARG A 308 19.92 -7.54 14.09
N ALA A 309 20.80 -6.58 14.37
CA ALA A 309 20.64 -5.63 15.46
C ALA A 309 19.85 -4.41 14.96
N GLY A 310 18.64 -4.22 15.47
CA GLY A 310 17.70 -3.16 15.08
C GLY A 310 16.63 -2.99 16.15
N CYS A 311 15.39 -2.67 15.76
CA CYS A 311 14.30 -2.56 16.74
C CYS A 311 13.92 -3.93 17.33
N LEU A 312 13.65 -3.96 18.63
CA LEU A 312 13.19 -5.12 19.40
C LEU A 312 11.96 -5.77 18.75
N VAL A 313 10.88 -5.01 18.58
CA VAL A 313 9.65 -5.45 17.90
C VAL A 313 9.44 -4.63 16.62
N CYS A 314 9.52 -5.29 15.47
CA CYS A 314 9.39 -4.65 14.15
C CYS A 314 8.37 -5.41 13.29
N PRO A 315 7.41 -4.74 12.63
CA PRO A 315 6.42 -5.41 11.79
C PRO A 315 7.03 -6.12 10.57
N ASN A 316 8.26 -5.76 10.19
CA ASN A 316 9.02 -6.39 9.10
C ASN A 316 9.96 -7.52 9.58
N SER A 317 9.85 -7.93 10.84
CA SER A 317 10.60 -9.05 11.42
C SER A 317 9.63 -10.17 11.77
N SER A 318 10.03 -11.42 11.55
CA SER A 318 9.25 -12.61 11.91
C SER A 318 10.07 -13.89 11.92
N GLY A 319 9.47 -14.97 12.43
CA GLY A 319 10.05 -16.31 12.48
C GLY A 319 10.88 -16.53 13.73
N ARG A 320 11.80 -17.50 13.68
CA ARG A 320 12.64 -17.93 14.82
C ARG A 320 13.38 -16.82 15.55
N HIS A 321 13.75 -15.74 14.86
CA HIS A 321 14.52 -14.68 15.50
C HIS A 321 13.68 -13.93 16.53
N GLU A 322 12.34 -13.91 16.41
CA GLU A 322 11.48 -13.33 17.45
C GLU A 322 11.53 -14.13 18.76
N TYR A 323 11.63 -15.47 18.69
CA TYR A 323 11.87 -16.31 19.86
C TYR A 323 13.18 -15.93 20.56
N ILE A 324 14.27 -15.88 19.78
CA ILE A 324 15.60 -15.54 20.30
C ILE A 324 15.59 -14.17 21.00
N LYS A 325 14.98 -13.15 20.37
CA LYS A 325 14.85 -11.82 20.98
C LYS A 325 14.11 -11.88 22.31
N ARG A 326 12.94 -12.54 22.37
CA ARG A 326 12.15 -12.62 23.59
C ARG A 326 12.87 -13.38 24.70
N THR A 327 13.59 -14.44 24.36
CA THR A 327 14.40 -15.19 25.34
C THR A 327 15.55 -14.35 25.88
N CYS A 328 16.19 -13.52 25.04
CA CYS A 328 17.30 -12.67 25.46
C CYS A 328 16.89 -11.36 26.15
N TYR A 329 15.73 -10.81 25.80
CA TYR A 329 15.24 -9.49 26.23
C TYR A 329 13.74 -9.56 26.60
N PRO A 330 13.36 -10.42 27.57
CA PRO A 330 11.95 -10.71 27.84
C PRO A 330 11.18 -9.48 28.29
N THR A 331 11.75 -8.68 29.20
CA THR A 331 11.11 -7.48 29.75
C THR A 331 10.80 -6.45 28.67
N GLU A 332 11.79 -6.12 27.83
CA GLU A 332 11.64 -5.11 26.80
C GLU A 332 10.67 -5.56 25.70
N ILE A 333 10.74 -6.84 25.29
CA ILE A 333 9.85 -7.39 24.27
C ILE A 333 8.41 -7.47 24.79
N ASP A 334 8.19 -8.01 25.99
CA ASP A 334 6.85 -8.24 26.52
C ASP A 334 6.08 -6.91 26.73
N ASN A 335 6.77 -5.82 27.05
CA ASN A 335 6.17 -4.48 27.07
C ASN A 335 5.54 -4.08 25.72
N TYR A 336 6.20 -4.38 24.60
CA TYR A 336 5.65 -4.12 23.27
C TYR A 336 4.52 -5.08 22.91
N LEU A 337 4.61 -6.35 23.31
CA LEU A 337 3.55 -7.34 23.09
C LEU A 337 2.27 -6.96 23.87
N GLU A 338 2.42 -6.44 25.09
CA GLU A 338 1.30 -5.91 25.89
C GLU A 338 0.68 -4.67 25.23
N MET A 339 1.49 -3.76 24.67
CA MET A 339 0.97 -2.64 23.89
C MET A 339 0.21 -3.10 22.63
N ILE A 340 0.64 -4.18 21.98
CA ILE A 340 -0.11 -4.78 20.85
C ILE A 340 -1.45 -5.33 21.33
N ALA A 341 -1.47 -6.09 22.43
CA ALA A 341 -2.68 -6.66 22.97
C ALA A 341 -3.67 -5.58 23.43
N SER A 342 -3.22 -4.61 24.22
CA SER A 342 -4.04 -3.56 24.83
C SER A 342 -4.60 -2.54 23.84
N THR A 343 -4.00 -2.39 22.66
CA THR A 343 -4.50 -1.49 21.60
C THR A 343 -5.32 -2.21 20.54
N SER A 344 -5.41 -3.55 20.60
CA SER A 344 -6.11 -4.36 19.60
C SER A 344 -7.63 -4.18 19.71
N GLY A 345 -8.30 -4.06 18.57
CA GLY A 345 -9.76 -4.12 18.47
C GLY A 345 -10.35 -5.50 18.76
N LYS A 346 -9.52 -6.53 18.98
CA LYS A 346 -9.93 -7.89 19.35
C LYS A 346 -10.16 -8.01 20.87
N THR A 347 -11.04 -7.18 21.41
CA THR A 347 -11.29 -7.06 22.86
C THR A 347 -11.90 -8.32 23.48
N ASN A 348 -12.48 -9.21 22.68
CA ASN A 348 -13.15 -10.42 23.13
C ASN A 348 -12.25 -11.67 23.10
N TYR A 349 -10.97 -11.53 22.70
CA TYR A 349 -10.04 -12.65 22.67
C TYR A 349 -9.62 -13.08 24.07
N SER A 350 -9.53 -14.40 24.28
CA SER A 350 -8.83 -14.97 25.44
C SER A 350 -7.34 -14.63 25.40
N PRO A 351 -6.61 -14.75 26.53
CA PRO A 351 -5.16 -14.59 26.55
C PRO A 351 -4.43 -15.50 25.53
N GLU A 352 -4.91 -16.73 25.33
CA GLU A 352 -4.38 -17.70 24.37
C GLU A 352 -4.64 -17.28 22.93
N GLU A 353 -5.86 -16.83 22.62
CA GLU A 353 -6.22 -16.32 21.29
C GLU A 353 -5.41 -15.07 20.93
N MET A 354 -5.19 -14.16 21.89
CA MET A 354 -4.34 -12.98 21.70
C MET A 354 -2.88 -13.37 21.45
N LYS A 355 -2.35 -14.36 22.18
CA LYS A 355 -1.01 -14.90 21.89
C LYS A 355 -0.94 -15.45 20.48
N MET A 356 -1.90 -16.27 20.05
CA MET A 356 -1.94 -16.81 18.68
C MET A 356 -2.04 -15.70 17.61
N PHE A 357 -2.79 -14.63 17.89
CA PHE A 357 -2.91 -13.46 17.02
C PHE A 357 -1.57 -12.71 16.85
N ILE A 358 -0.84 -12.52 17.96
CA ILE A 358 0.48 -11.91 17.98
C ILE A 358 1.48 -12.81 17.24
N ASP A 359 1.46 -14.11 17.54
CA ASP A 359 2.40 -15.11 17.04
C ASP A 359 2.28 -15.34 15.53
N SER A 360 1.04 -15.35 15.03
CA SER A 360 0.73 -15.39 13.59
C SER A 360 1.11 -14.10 12.87
N GLY A 361 1.40 -13.03 13.63
CA GLY A 361 1.73 -11.72 13.09
C GLY A 361 0.55 -11.04 12.41
N TYR A 362 -0.68 -11.21 12.91
CA TYR A 362 -1.84 -10.50 12.35
C TYR A 362 -1.88 -9.02 12.77
N TRP A 363 -1.33 -8.66 13.93
CA TRP A 363 -1.25 -7.27 14.38
C TRP A 363 -0.52 -6.34 13.39
N ARG A 364 0.50 -6.85 12.69
CA ARG A 364 1.30 -6.10 11.71
C ARG A 364 0.61 -5.94 10.35
N THR A 365 -0.57 -6.54 10.12
CA THR A 365 -1.30 -6.44 8.84
C THR A 365 -2.30 -5.28 8.81
N ARG A 366 -2.51 -4.59 9.94
CA ARG A 366 -3.43 -3.44 10.00
C ARG A 366 -3.04 -2.35 9.00
N LYS A 367 -4.05 -1.70 8.43
CA LYS A 367 -3.92 -0.63 7.42
C LYS A 367 -4.39 0.75 7.90
N SER A 368 -5.20 0.76 8.95
CA SER A 368 -5.81 1.95 9.57
C SER A 368 -6.08 1.66 11.06
N GLY A 369 -6.89 2.48 11.71
CA GLY A 369 -7.34 2.24 13.09
C GLY A 369 -8.52 1.28 13.22
N ARG A 370 -9.02 0.70 12.13
CA ARG A 370 -10.13 -0.26 12.17
C ARG A 370 -9.88 -1.44 13.10
N GLU A 371 -8.64 -1.91 13.15
CA GLU A 371 -8.24 -3.05 13.98
C GLU A 371 -7.70 -2.61 15.35
N LEU A 372 -7.84 -1.33 15.68
CA LEU A 372 -7.52 -0.76 16.99
C LEU A 372 -8.81 -0.53 17.77
N ASN A 373 -8.72 -0.61 19.10
CA ASN A 373 -9.84 -0.28 19.98
C ASN A 373 -10.01 1.23 20.24
N PHE A 374 -9.36 2.07 19.43
CA PHE A 374 -9.40 3.53 19.52
C PHE A 374 -9.20 4.15 18.13
N GLY A 375 -9.40 5.47 18.02
CA GLY A 375 -9.15 6.21 16.78
C GLY A 375 -10.40 6.54 15.95
N HIS A 376 -11.55 6.71 16.60
CA HIS A 376 -12.77 7.14 15.90
C HIS A 376 -12.57 8.52 15.25
N ASP A 377 -12.99 8.63 13.98
CA ASP A 377 -12.95 9.89 13.26
C ASP A 377 -13.86 10.90 13.98
N CYS A 378 -13.40 12.13 14.14
CA CYS A 378 -14.19 13.20 14.78
C CYS A 378 -14.59 14.28 13.77
N PHE A 379 -14.66 13.92 12.49
CA PHE A 379 -15.10 14.78 11.42
C PHE A 379 -15.72 13.96 10.27
N GLU A 380 -16.55 14.62 9.47
CA GLU A 380 -17.19 14.11 8.27
C GLU A 380 -16.90 15.07 7.11
N VAL A 381 -16.77 14.53 5.90
CA VAL A 381 -16.52 15.30 4.67
C VAL A 381 -17.66 15.02 3.69
N LYS A 382 -18.38 16.07 3.28
CA LYS A 382 -19.41 16.03 2.24
C LYS A 382 -18.91 16.82 1.04
N SER A 383 -18.16 16.16 0.15
CA SER A 383 -17.59 16.82 -1.05
C SER A 383 -18.61 17.09 -2.14
N ASP A 384 -19.72 16.34 -2.18
CA ASP A 384 -20.75 16.47 -3.21
C ASP A 384 -21.85 17.49 -2.88
N SER A 385 -21.86 18.04 -1.66
CA SER A 385 -22.74 19.17 -1.33
C SER A 385 -22.30 20.43 -2.06
N THR A 386 -23.23 21.35 -2.31
CA THR A 386 -22.94 22.67 -2.88
C THR A 386 -23.42 23.73 -1.88
N PRO A 387 -22.52 24.40 -1.14
CA PRO A 387 -21.06 24.25 -1.16
C PRO A 387 -20.56 22.94 -0.52
N PRO A 388 -19.31 22.50 -0.79
CA PRO A 388 -18.67 21.41 -0.06
C PRO A 388 -18.55 21.73 1.44
N ILE A 389 -18.76 20.71 2.28
CA ILE A 389 -18.79 20.87 3.74
C ILE A 389 -17.83 19.91 4.41
N ILE A 390 -17.09 20.40 5.41
CA ILE A 390 -16.39 19.56 6.39
C ILE A 390 -16.99 19.83 7.77
N THR A 391 -17.57 18.82 8.41
CA THR A 391 -18.14 18.96 9.76
C THR A 391 -17.22 18.29 10.76
N VAL A 392 -16.88 18.99 11.84
CA VAL A 392 -16.04 18.50 12.94
C VAL A 392 -16.88 18.40 14.20
N TYR A 393 -16.90 17.24 14.85
CA TYR A 393 -17.68 16.99 16.06
C TYR A 393 -16.90 17.42 17.32
N LYS A 394 -16.57 18.71 17.37
CA LYS A 394 -15.97 19.41 18.51
C LYS A 394 -16.55 20.82 18.62
N THR A 395 -16.60 21.36 19.84
CA THR A 395 -17.10 22.72 20.11
C THR A 395 -16.08 23.82 19.87
N GLN A 396 -14.79 23.50 19.86
CA GLN A 396 -13.69 24.43 19.60
C GLN A 396 -12.60 23.76 18.77
N LEU A 397 -11.99 24.52 17.86
CA LEU A 397 -10.92 24.06 16.98
C LEU A 397 -10.00 25.22 16.58
N HIS A 398 -8.70 25.07 16.80
CA HIS A 398 -7.68 26.06 16.43
C HIS A 398 -6.98 25.68 15.11
N TRP A 399 -7.66 25.90 14.00
CA TRP A 399 -7.24 25.48 12.65
C TRP A 399 -6.42 26.53 11.91
N GLU A 400 -6.42 27.77 12.39
CA GLU A 400 -5.89 28.97 11.76
C GLU A 400 -4.38 28.86 11.49
N MET A 401 -3.64 28.23 12.41
CA MET A 401 -2.19 28.02 12.23
C MET A 401 -1.88 27.12 11.05
N TRP A 402 -2.68 26.08 10.82
CA TRP A 402 -2.54 25.23 9.64
C TRP A 402 -3.09 25.91 8.38
N ALA A 403 -4.11 26.78 8.49
CA ALA A 403 -4.63 27.53 7.34
C ALA A 403 -3.53 28.34 6.63
N LYS A 404 -2.63 28.97 7.39
CA LYS A 404 -1.45 29.68 6.86
C LYS A 404 -0.56 28.85 5.93
N THR A 405 -0.58 27.52 6.05
CA THR A 405 0.23 26.64 5.19
C THR A 405 -0.35 26.46 3.78
N VAL A 406 -1.63 26.78 3.59
CA VAL A 406 -2.33 26.66 2.30
C VAL A 406 -2.11 27.90 1.42
N GLY A 407 -2.23 29.10 2.00
CA GLY A 407 -2.12 30.39 1.32
C GLY A 407 -2.21 31.58 2.30
N GLU A 408 -2.31 32.81 1.78
CA GLU A 408 -2.50 34.00 2.62
C GLU A 408 -3.85 33.90 3.34
N PHE A 409 -3.83 33.97 4.67
CA PHE A 409 -5.00 33.70 5.51
C PHE A 409 -5.35 34.93 6.35
N TYR A 410 -6.62 35.32 6.32
CA TYR A 410 -7.15 36.38 7.18
C TYR A 410 -8.62 36.15 7.48
N GLN A 411 -9.07 36.67 8.62
CA GLN A 411 -10.47 36.68 9.01
C GLN A 411 -11.13 37.94 8.43
N ALA A 412 -12.18 37.76 7.63
CA ALA A 412 -12.92 38.87 7.03
C ALA A 412 -14.00 39.39 7.98
N GLU A 413 -14.76 38.48 8.60
CA GLU A 413 -15.84 38.77 9.56
C GLU A 413 -15.86 37.68 10.65
N PRO A 414 -16.63 37.84 11.75
CA PRO A 414 -16.91 36.73 12.65
C PRO A 414 -17.40 35.50 11.89
N ASP A 415 -16.74 34.35 12.11
CA ASP A 415 -17.01 33.08 11.44
C ASP A 415 -16.90 33.07 9.89
N LEU A 416 -16.34 34.11 9.27
CA LEU A 416 -16.01 34.13 7.83
C LEU A 416 -14.52 34.39 7.61
N TYR A 417 -13.85 33.41 6.99
CA TYR A 417 -12.42 33.42 6.75
C TYR A 417 -12.11 33.35 5.27
N ILE A 418 -10.99 33.95 4.89
CA ILE A 418 -10.51 33.95 3.51
C ILE A 418 -9.12 33.30 3.47
N ILE A 419 -8.93 32.40 2.52
CA ILE A 419 -7.61 31.90 2.11
C ILE A 419 -7.40 32.25 0.65
N LYS A 420 -6.39 33.07 0.36
CA LYS A 420 -5.92 33.30 -1.01
C LYS A 420 -5.06 32.13 -1.45
N TYR A 421 -5.56 31.35 -2.38
CA TYR A 421 -4.86 30.22 -2.98
C TYR A 421 -4.76 30.43 -4.48
N LEU A 422 -3.52 30.49 -4.98
CA LEU A 422 -3.23 30.99 -6.33
C LEU A 422 -3.86 32.37 -6.52
N ASP A 423 -4.62 32.58 -7.60
CA ASP A 423 -5.27 33.85 -7.92
C ASP A 423 -6.71 33.95 -7.38
N LYS A 424 -7.16 32.99 -6.56
CA LYS A 424 -8.54 32.92 -6.06
C LYS A 424 -8.61 33.12 -4.54
N LEU A 425 -9.57 33.94 -4.12
CA LEU A 425 -9.93 34.16 -2.70
C LEU A 425 -11.03 33.18 -2.29
N TYR A 426 -10.67 32.11 -1.60
CA TYR A 426 -11.62 31.11 -1.12
C TYR A 426 -12.28 31.57 0.18
N GLN A 427 -13.62 31.49 0.24
CA GLN A 427 -14.42 31.89 1.39
C GLN A 427 -14.85 30.66 2.20
N ILE A 428 -14.54 30.68 3.49
CA ILE A 428 -14.82 29.60 4.42
C ILE A 428 -15.71 30.17 5.53
N LYS A 429 -16.98 29.77 5.54
CA LYS A 429 -17.94 30.15 6.58
C LYS A 429 -18.02 29.04 7.63
N LEU A 430 -17.94 29.40 8.91
CA LEU A 430 -18.13 28.49 10.03
C LEU A 430 -19.58 28.56 10.51
N GLU A 431 -20.18 27.40 10.71
CA GLU A 431 -21.48 27.25 11.36
C GLU A 431 -21.30 26.36 12.58
N ARG A 432 -21.63 26.89 13.76
CA ARG A 432 -21.39 26.21 15.03
C ARG A 432 -22.70 25.73 15.63
N THR A 433 -22.65 24.54 16.22
CA THR A 433 -23.70 23.98 17.08
C THR A 433 -23.10 23.67 18.44
N ASP A 434 -23.94 23.24 19.39
CA ASP A 434 -23.48 22.83 20.72
C ASP A 434 -22.53 21.63 20.71
N THR A 435 -22.42 20.90 19.58
CA THR A 435 -21.63 19.67 19.47
C THR A 435 -20.65 19.64 18.29
N SER A 436 -20.76 20.58 17.35
CA SER A 436 -19.99 20.54 16.10
C SER A 436 -19.71 21.91 15.50
N ILE A 437 -18.69 21.95 14.62
CA ILE A 437 -18.35 23.08 13.76
C ILE A 437 -18.38 22.60 12.31
N SER A 438 -19.19 23.22 11.47
CA SER A 438 -19.24 22.97 10.03
C SER A 438 -18.51 24.07 9.27
N PHE A 439 -17.60 23.66 8.38
CA PHE A 439 -16.85 24.53 7.49
C PHE A 439 -17.48 24.47 6.11
N LEU A 440 -18.14 25.54 5.69
CA LEU A 440 -18.79 25.67 4.38
C LEU A 440 -17.84 26.42 3.43
N LEU A 441 -17.42 25.77 2.36
CA LEU A 441 -16.49 26.35 1.37
C LEU A 441 -17.30 27.00 0.23
N LEU A 442 -17.82 28.21 0.49
CA LEU A 442 -18.91 28.86 -0.25
C LEU A 442 -18.69 28.97 -1.77
N ASN A 443 -17.45 29.21 -2.20
CA ASN A 443 -17.07 29.41 -3.59
C ASN A 443 -16.13 28.31 -4.12
N CYS A 444 -16.11 27.14 -3.46
CA CYS A 444 -15.39 25.97 -3.92
C CYS A 444 -16.29 25.12 -4.82
N THR A 445 -16.00 25.10 -6.12
CA THR A 445 -16.76 24.33 -7.12
C THR A 445 -16.02 23.03 -7.46
N LYS A 446 -16.07 22.56 -8.72
CA LYS A 446 -15.42 21.31 -9.17
C LYS A 446 -14.24 21.52 -10.12
N SER A 447 -13.70 22.73 -10.20
CA SER A 447 -12.48 23.00 -10.99
C SER A 447 -11.26 22.26 -10.39
N LYS A 448 -10.21 22.07 -11.19
CA LYS A 448 -8.96 21.41 -10.74
C LYS A 448 -8.34 22.08 -9.51
N ASP A 449 -8.32 23.41 -9.50
CA ASP A 449 -7.76 24.19 -8.39
C ASP A 449 -8.66 24.14 -7.15
N ASP A 450 -9.98 24.13 -7.33
CA ASP A 450 -10.93 23.94 -6.23
C ASP A 450 -10.79 22.57 -5.56
N VAL A 451 -10.63 21.50 -6.35
CA VAL A 451 -10.38 20.15 -5.83
C VAL A 451 -9.08 20.10 -5.03
N ARG A 452 -8.02 20.73 -5.55
CA ARG A 452 -6.73 20.81 -4.85
C ARG A 452 -6.84 21.63 -3.57
N PHE A 453 -7.50 22.79 -3.61
CA PHE A 453 -7.76 23.61 -2.43
C PHE A 453 -8.55 22.85 -1.38
N PHE A 454 -9.64 22.16 -1.78
CA PHE A 454 -10.45 21.36 -0.87
C PHE A 454 -9.63 20.25 -0.21
N SER A 455 -8.74 19.57 -0.95
CA SER A 455 -7.81 18.57 -0.39
C SER A 455 -6.83 19.19 0.62
N LEU A 456 -6.26 20.37 0.31
CA LEU A 456 -5.39 21.10 1.23
C LEU A 456 -6.14 21.55 2.48
N PHE A 457 -7.37 22.03 2.33
CA PHE A 457 -8.21 22.44 3.45
C PHE A 457 -8.64 21.24 4.33
N ARG A 458 -8.99 20.11 3.71
CA ARG A 458 -9.17 18.84 4.44
C ARG A 458 -7.91 18.47 5.22
N SER A 459 -6.74 18.65 4.62
CA SER A 459 -5.47 18.45 5.32
C SER A 459 -5.31 19.38 6.52
N VAL A 460 -5.75 20.64 6.45
CA VAL A 460 -5.75 21.58 7.58
C VAL A 460 -6.59 21.04 8.73
N ILE A 461 -7.81 20.58 8.46
CA ILE A 461 -8.70 19.99 9.47
C ILE A 461 -8.10 18.74 10.09
N VAL A 462 -7.62 17.79 9.25
CA VAL A 462 -6.96 16.57 9.72
C VAL A 462 -5.74 16.89 10.60
N LYS A 463 -4.87 17.81 10.17
CA LYS A 463 -3.69 18.16 10.98
C LYS A 463 -4.09 18.84 12.27
N THR A 464 -5.12 19.66 12.27
CA THR A 464 -5.60 20.34 13.49
C THR A 464 -6.15 19.35 14.50
N LEU A 465 -6.88 18.32 14.04
CA LEU A 465 -7.48 17.31 14.91
C LEU A 465 -6.48 16.26 15.41
N TYR A 466 -5.49 15.90 14.59
CA TYR A 466 -4.66 14.73 14.84
C TYR A 466 -3.17 15.04 15.06
N CYS A 467 -2.70 16.28 14.90
CA CYS A 467 -1.29 16.59 15.16
C CYS A 467 -0.95 16.42 16.64
N ILE A 468 0.17 15.74 16.90
CA ILE A 468 0.73 15.52 18.23
C ILE A 468 2.17 16.01 18.34
N GLY A 469 2.60 16.90 17.42
CA GLY A 469 3.97 17.41 17.41
C GLY A 469 5.04 16.37 17.04
N CYS A 470 4.73 15.40 16.16
CA CYS A 470 5.66 14.32 15.80
C CYS A 470 6.91 14.75 15.00
N GLY A 471 7.05 16.04 14.66
CA GLY A 471 8.22 16.61 13.99
C GLY A 471 8.34 16.32 12.48
N VAL A 472 7.49 15.47 11.90
CA VAL A 472 7.57 15.12 10.46
C VAL A 472 7.26 16.32 9.58
N CYS A 473 6.20 17.08 9.85
CA CYS A 473 5.87 18.26 9.04
C CYS A 473 6.96 19.34 9.14
N GLN A 474 7.63 19.45 10.29
CA GLN A 474 8.78 20.35 10.50
C GLN A 474 10.00 19.89 9.69
N ALA A 475 10.27 18.58 9.63
CA ALA A 475 11.32 18.03 8.77
C ALA A 475 11.05 18.33 7.28
N GLU A 476 9.79 18.28 6.84
CA GLU A 476 9.43 18.60 5.44
C GLU A 476 9.44 20.11 5.09
N CYS A 477 9.26 21.04 6.05
CA CYS A 477 9.30 22.48 5.72
C CYS A 477 10.75 22.95 5.51
N LYS A 478 11.19 23.00 4.25
CA LYS A 478 12.50 23.55 3.85
C LYS A 478 12.67 25.04 4.20
N SER A 479 11.60 25.82 4.16
CA SER A 479 11.62 27.25 4.52
C SER A 479 11.67 27.51 6.03
N HIS A 480 11.80 26.45 6.84
CA HIS A 480 11.81 26.52 8.32
C HIS A 480 10.63 27.29 8.92
N CYS A 481 9.49 27.19 8.26
CA CYS A 481 8.27 27.89 8.59
C CYS A 481 7.46 27.23 9.71
N ILE A 482 7.72 25.95 10.02
CA ILE A 482 6.95 25.18 11.00
C ILE A 482 7.84 24.90 12.22
N ASP A 483 7.41 25.38 13.39
CA ASP A 483 7.96 24.99 14.68
C ASP A 483 6.92 24.18 15.46
N MET A 484 7.35 23.06 16.03
CA MET A 484 6.52 22.16 16.85
C MET A 484 7.08 22.02 18.28
N THR A 485 8.00 22.88 18.71
CA THR A 485 8.65 22.79 20.03
C THR A 485 7.69 23.07 21.18
N ASN A 486 6.79 24.04 21.01
CA ASN A 486 5.80 24.46 22.02
C ASN A 486 4.42 24.60 21.37
N GLY A 487 3.90 23.49 20.82
CA GLY A 487 2.73 23.51 19.94
C GLY A 487 3.07 23.91 18.51
N ILE A 488 2.08 23.87 17.61
CA ILE A 488 2.29 24.21 16.20
C ILE A 488 2.31 25.73 16.04
N LYS A 489 3.41 26.25 15.49
CA LYS A 489 3.53 27.62 15.01
C LYS A 489 3.94 27.62 13.55
N VAL A 490 3.27 28.45 12.74
CA VAL A 490 3.60 28.64 11.33
C VAL A 490 4.00 30.09 11.13
N GLY A 491 5.25 30.30 10.72
CA GLY A 491 5.82 31.62 10.42
C GLY A 491 5.25 32.22 9.13
N ASP A 492 5.26 33.55 9.06
CA ASP A 492 4.70 34.31 7.93
C ASP A 492 5.59 34.24 6.66
N ASN A 493 6.80 33.67 6.78
CA ASN A 493 7.71 33.37 5.67
C ASN A 493 7.38 32.04 4.96
N CYS A 494 6.20 31.45 5.20
CA CYS A 494 5.77 30.24 4.52
C CYS A 494 5.65 30.50 3.00
N THR A 495 6.31 29.68 2.20
CA THR A 495 6.29 29.80 0.73
C THR A 495 5.14 29.03 0.08
N HIS A 496 4.22 28.48 0.89
CA HIS A 496 3.09 27.66 0.44
C HIS A 496 3.48 26.54 -0.54
N CYS A 497 4.62 25.87 -0.29
CA CYS A 497 5.10 24.75 -1.13
C CYS A 497 4.30 23.45 -0.95
N HIS A 498 3.40 23.41 0.02
CA HIS A 498 2.52 22.31 0.41
C HIS A 498 3.18 20.97 0.76
N LYS A 499 4.52 20.90 0.87
CA LYS A 499 5.22 19.66 1.24
C LYS A 499 4.83 19.11 2.60
N CYS A 500 4.46 19.97 3.55
CA CYS A 500 3.91 19.52 4.83
C CYS A 500 2.53 18.83 4.69
N HIS A 501 1.77 19.09 3.62
CA HIS A 501 0.48 18.43 3.31
C HIS A 501 0.63 17.15 2.49
N ASP A 502 1.78 16.98 1.81
CA ASP A 502 2.18 15.81 1.00
C ASP A 502 2.67 14.64 1.87
N ILE A 503 1.91 14.37 2.93
CA ILE A 503 2.09 13.22 3.81
C ILE A 503 0.92 12.29 3.53
N HIS A 504 1.14 10.97 3.52
CA HIS A 504 0.07 10.01 3.28
C HIS A 504 -1.12 10.23 4.24
N GLU A 505 -2.31 10.42 3.68
CA GLU A 505 -3.54 10.81 4.41
C GLU A 505 -3.37 12.09 5.25
N HIS A 506 -2.52 13.01 4.80
CA HIS A 506 -2.22 14.32 5.37
C HIS A 506 -1.56 14.33 6.76
N CYS A 507 -1.66 13.26 7.54
CA CYS A 507 -1.06 13.13 8.86
C CYS A 507 -0.80 11.65 9.16
N LEU A 508 0.44 11.31 9.55
CA LEU A 508 0.79 9.93 9.89
C LEU A 508 -0.06 9.35 11.03
N ARG A 509 -0.47 10.20 11.99
CA ARG A 509 -1.32 9.75 13.09
C ARG A 509 -2.71 9.41 12.58
N TYR A 510 -3.32 10.33 11.83
CA TYR A 510 -4.62 10.08 11.21
C TYR A 510 -4.58 8.84 10.34
N ASN A 511 -3.59 8.72 9.45
CA ASN A 511 -3.40 7.52 8.63
C ASN A 511 -3.40 6.23 9.46
N SER A 512 -2.71 6.26 10.62
CA SER A 512 -2.54 5.09 11.47
C SER A 512 -3.79 4.70 12.25
N ILE A 513 -4.60 5.67 12.67
CA ILE A 513 -5.72 5.44 13.59
C ILE A 513 -7.10 5.71 12.98
N ARG A 514 -7.19 6.19 11.74
CA ARG A 514 -8.47 6.55 11.11
C ARG A 514 -9.47 5.39 11.17
N ASN A 515 -10.68 5.72 11.56
CA ASN A 515 -11.80 4.80 11.64
C ASN A 515 -13.08 5.62 11.40
N LYS A 516 -13.59 5.60 10.16
CA LYS A 516 -14.73 6.42 9.74
C LYS A 516 -15.96 6.13 10.62
N ILE A 517 -16.70 7.18 10.96
CA ILE A 517 -18.00 7.06 11.67
C ILE A 517 -19.06 6.42 10.75
N SER A 518 -19.00 6.68 9.44
CA SER A 518 -19.94 6.11 8.47
C SER A 518 -19.48 4.72 8.04
N GLU A 519 -20.33 3.72 8.29
CA GLU A 519 -20.29 2.45 7.58
C GLU A 519 -20.63 2.72 6.10
N GLY A 520 -19.64 3.15 5.32
CA GLY A 520 -19.77 3.11 3.86
C GLY A 520 -20.07 1.66 3.46
N ARG A 521 -21.13 1.45 2.64
CA ARG A 521 -21.43 0.13 2.06
C ARG A 521 -20.18 -0.33 1.31
N LYS A 522 -19.46 -1.30 1.87
CA LYS A 522 -18.32 -1.93 1.19
C LYS A 522 -18.85 -2.64 -0.03
N MET A 523 -18.47 -2.17 -1.21
CA MET A 523 -18.74 -2.89 -2.44
C MET A 523 -17.49 -3.68 -2.83
N THR A 524 -17.58 -4.99 -2.67
CA THR A 524 -16.55 -5.92 -3.14
C THR A 524 -16.74 -6.16 -4.64
N GLY A 525 -15.64 -6.23 -5.39
CA GLY A 525 -15.67 -6.66 -6.78
C GLY A 525 -15.79 -5.58 -7.86
N LEU A 526 -15.58 -4.31 -7.54
CA LEU A 526 -15.56 -3.24 -8.56
C LEU A 526 -14.43 -3.42 -9.60
N ASP A 527 -13.26 -3.91 -9.20
CA ASP A 527 -12.05 -4.00 -10.03
C ASP A 527 -11.85 -5.37 -10.71
N ARG A 528 -12.91 -6.20 -10.80
CA ARG A 528 -12.83 -7.58 -11.28
C ARG A 528 -12.51 -7.73 -12.78
N TYR A 529 -12.61 -6.66 -13.55
CA TYR A 529 -12.19 -6.63 -14.96
C TYR A 529 -10.73 -6.17 -15.15
N PHE A 530 -10.00 -5.94 -14.06
CA PHE A 530 -8.65 -5.38 -14.05
C PHE A 530 -8.58 -4.09 -14.89
N SER A 531 -7.45 -3.80 -15.55
CA SER A 531 -7.34 -2.67 -16.48
C SER A 531 -7.73 -3.02 -17.92
N PHE A 532 -8.37 -4.18 -18.14
CA PHE A 532 -8.65 -4.71 -19.48
C PHE A 532 -10.08 -4.46 -19.95
N GLY A 533 -11.07 -4.53 -19.06
CA GLY A 533 -12.48 -4.44 -19.46
C GLY A 533 -12.90 -5.59 -20.39
N ALA A 534 -13.72 -5.28 -21.39
CA ALA A 534 -14.12 -6.15 -22.49
C ALA A 534 -14.12 -5.38 -23.82
N ARG A 535 -14.03 -6.11 -24.94
CA ARG A 535 -13.99 -5.55 -26.30
C ARG A 535 -15.03 -6.25 -27.18
N ALA A 536 -15.57 -5.54 -28.18
CA ALA A 536 -16.53 -6.10 -29.13
C ALA A 536 -15.97 -7.32 -29.87
N GLU A 537 -14.70 -7.24 -30.30
CA GLU A 537 -14.00 -8.35 -30.95
C GLU A 537 -13.95 -9.63 -30.10
N TRP A 538 -13.78 -9.50 -28.77
CA TRP A 538 -13.76 -10.66 -27.89
C TRP A 538 -15.13 -11.32 -27.78
N MET A 539 -16.20 -10.50 -27.74
CA MET A 539 -17.57 -10.99 -27.73
C MET A 539 -17.93 -11.67 -29.06
N ASP A 540 -17.50 -11.11 -30.18
CA ASP A 540 -17.72 -11.69 -31.50
C ASP A 540 -17.10 -13.08 -31.62
N ILE A 541 -15.83 -13.23 -31.25
CA ILE A 541 -15.16 -14.54 -31.22
C ILE A 541 -15.85 -15.48 -30.22
N PHE A 542 -16.28 -14.98 -29.06
CA PHE A 542 -17.00 -15.79 -28.08
C PHE A 542 -18.31 -16.36 -28.64
N CYS A 543 -19.07 -15.55 -29.38
CA CYS A 543 -20.29 -16.00 -30.06
C CYS A 543 -20.02 -16.97 -31.22
N ARG A 544 -18.91 -16.84 -31.95
CA ARG A 544 -18.53 -17.81 -33.00
C ARG A 544 -18.27 -19.22 -32.47
N TYR A 545 -17.92 -19.33 -31.18
CA TYR A 545 -17.76 -20.59 -30.46
C TYR A 545 -18.99 -20.96 -29.62
N ASP A 546 -20.17 -20.41 -29.95
CA ASP A 546 -21.43 -20.64 -29.25
C ASP A 546 -21.35 -20.37 -27.74
N CYS A 547 -20.52 -19.40 -27.33
CA CYS A 547 -20.19 -19.09 -25.94
C CYS A 547 -19.60 -20.28 -25.14
N GLY A 548 -19.15 -21.32 -25.84
CA GLY A 548 -18.79 -22.62 -25.29
C GLY A 548 -17.35 -22.76 -24.81
N ALA A 549 -17.00 -23.98 -24.39
CA ALA A 549 -15.70 -24.31 -23.82
C ALA A 549 -14.52 -24.08 -24.80
N GLU A 550 -14.76 -24.23 -26.11
CA GLU A 550 -13.73 -24.12 -27.15
C GLU A 550 -13.09 -22.73 -27.23
N PHE A 551 -13.86 -21.66 -27.01
CA PHE A 551 -13.32 -20.30 -26.90
C PHE A 551 -12.24 -20.21 -25.83
N TRP A 552 -12.49 -20.82 -24.67
CA TRP A 552 -11.53 -20.82 -23.58
C TRP A 552 -10.32 -21.68 -23.90
N MET A 553 -10.48 -22.77 -24.66
CA MET A 553 -9.36 -23.62 -25.08
C MET A 553 -8.46 -22.93 -26.11
N SER A 554 -9.02 -22.07 -26.98
CA SER A 554 -8.26 -21.29 -27.96
C SER A 554 -7.70 -19.97 -27.43
N ASP A 555 -7.95 -19.63 -26.17
CA ASP A 555 -7.68 -18.30 -25.59
C ASP A 555 -8.32 -17.17 -26.43
N GLY A 556 -9.50 -17.41 -27.02
CA GLY A 556 -10.16 -16.49 -27.94
C GLY A 556 -9.28 -16.17 -29.14
N ASP A 557 -8.86 -17.22 -29.85
CA ASP A 557 -7.90 -17.16 -30.97
C ASP A 557 -6.58 -16.47 -30.59
N GLY A 558 -6.15 -16.66 -29.35
CA GLY A 558 -4.96 -16.05 -28.75
C GLY A 558 -5.12 -14.59 -28.31
N LEU A 559 -6.25 -13.93 -28.58
CA LEU A 559 -6.45 -12.51 -28.24
C LEU A 559 -6.81 -12.28 -26.76
N VAL A 560 -7.35 -13.30 -26.10
CA VAL A 560 -7.88 -13.27 -24.73
C VAL A 560 -7.07 -14.17 -23.79
N ALA A 561 -5.75 -14.20 -23.97
CA ALA A 561 -4.84 -14.98 -23.14
C ALA A 561 -4.52 -14.32 -21.77
N ASN A 562 -3.93 -15.09 -20.85
CA ASN A 562 -3.42 -14.63 -19.55
C ASN A 562 -4.51 -13.92 -18.70
N LYS A 563 -4.19 -12.75 -18.14
CA LYS A 563 -5.10 -11.98 -17.28
C LYS A 563 -6.30 -11.40 -18.02
N LYS A 564 -6.26 -11.29 -19.35
CA LYS A 564 -7.44 -10.93 -20.17
C LYS A 564 -8.51 -12.02 -20.08
N LYS A 565 -8.10 -13.29 -20.02
CA LYS A 565 -9.00 -14.43 -19.81
C LYS A 565 -9.78 -14.33 -18.51
N ASP A 566 -9.09 -13.98 -17.41
CA ASP A 566 -9.73 -13.73 -16.11
C ASP A 566 -10.72 -12.55 -16.19
N ALA A 567 -10.32 -11.44 -16.83
CA ALA A 567 -11.16 -10.24 -16.99
C ALA A 567 -12.44 -10.52 -17.79
N PHE A 568 -12.28 -11.13 -18.96
CA PHE A 568 -13.38 -11.41 -19.87
C PHE A 568 -14.32 -12.48 -19.30
N LYS A 569 -13.79 -13.52 -18.65
CA LYS A 569 -14.59 -14.50 -17.92
C LYS A 569 -15.46 -13.86 -16.84
N ASN A 570 -14.91 -12.94 -16.04
CA ASN A 570 -15.71 -12.20 -15.07
C ASN A 570 -16.79 -11.34 -15.77
N PHE A 571 -16.45 -10.67 -16.87
CA PHE A 571 -17.39 -9.85 -17.63
C PHE A 571 -18.57 -10.66 -18.19
N VAL A 572 -18.33 -11.81 -18.84
CA VAL A 572 -19.42 -12.64 -19.41
C VAL A 572 -20.26 -13.32 -18.32
N GLN A 573 -19.68 -13.62 -17.16
CA GLN A 573 -20.43 -14.08 -15.99
C GLN A 573 -21.34 -12.98 -15.43
N ASP A 574 -20.79 -11.76 -15.26
CA ASP A 574 -21.52 -10.60 -14.76
C ASP A 574 -22.61 -10.13 -15.75
N ALA A 575 -22.40 -10.34 -17.05
CA ALA A 575 -23.40 -10.10 -18.10
C ALA A 575 -24.49 -11.19 -18.16
N GLY A 576 -24.40 -12.24 -17.34
CA GLY A 576 -25.36 -13.34 -17.33
C GLY A 576 -25.27 -14.28 -18.54
N LEU A 577 -24.23 -14.15 -19.38
CA LEU A 577 -24.05 -14.97 -20.59
C LEU A 577 -23.63 -16.41 -20.25
N VAL A 578 -22.96 -16.61 -19.12
CA VAL A 578 -22.55 -17.94 -18.66
C VAL A 578 -22.80 -18.14 -17.16
N VAL A 579 -23.12 -19.37 -16.78
CA VAL A 579 -23.23 -19.81 -15.39
C VAL A 579 -22.11 -20.79 -15.06
N PHE A 580 -21.56 -20.71 -13.85
CA PHE A 580 -20.52 -21.64 -13.41
C PHE A 580 -21.14 -22.94 -12.89
N ASP A 581 -20.91 -24.04 -13.59
CA ASP A 581 -21.34 -25.37 -13.13
C ASP A 581 -20.22 -26.06 -12.35
N LYS A 582 -20.44 -26.28 -11.05
CA LYS A 582 -19.50 -26.97 -10.17
C LYS A 582 -19.34 -28.46 -10.53
N LYS A 583 -20.36 -29.06 -11.15
CA LYS A 583 -20.42 -30.49 -11.51
C LYS A 583 -19.80 -30.77 -12.88
N ALA A 584 -19.70 -29.77 -13.75
CA ALA A 584 -19.04 -29.91 -15.05
C ALA A 584 -17.54 -30.25 -14.88
N GLU A 585 -17.01 -31.04 -15.80
CA GLU A 585 -15.59 -31.37 -15.87
C GLU A 585 -14.75 -30.21 -16.44
N GLY A 586 -13.45 -30.18 -16.14
CA GLY A 586 -12.52 -29.17 -16.65
C GLY A 586 -12.14 -28.08 -15.64
N ASP A 587 -11.63 -26.96 -16.13
CA ASP A 587 -11.06 -25.90 -15.30
C ASP A 587 -12.07 -24.78 -14.98
N LYS A 588 -11.61 -23.71 -14.32
CA LYS A 588 -12.49 -22.62 -13.91
C LYS A 588 -13.12 -21.84 -15.08
N TYR A 589 -12.65 -22.01 -16.31
CA TYR A 589 -13.17 -21.36 -17.52
C TYR A 589 -14.10 -22.30 -18.29
N THR A 590 -13.70 -23.55 -18.53
CA THR A 590 -14.53 -24.51 -19.29
C THR A 590 -15.78 -24.95 -18.53
N LYS A 591 -15.81 -24.75 -17.20
CA LYS A 591 -17.01 -24.91 -16.36
C LYS A 591 -18.02 -23.77 -16.46
N CYS A 592 -17.76 -22.73 -17.26
CA CYS A 592 -18.72 -21.68 -17.56
C CYS A 592 -19.56 -22.10 -18.77
N ILE A 593 -20.83 -22.41 -18.53
CA ILE A 593 -21.77 -22.92 -19.53
C ILE A 593 -22.68 -21.78 -20.02
N PRO A 594 -22.97 -21.67 -21.33
CA PRO A 594 -23.90 -20.68 -21.89
C PRO A 594 -25.29 -20.69 -21.23
N THR A 595 -25.91 -19.52 -21.17
CA THR A 595 -27.30 -19.33 -20.71
C THR A 595 -28.22 -18.93 -21.88
N ALA A 596 -29.53 -18.84 -21.63
CA ALA A 596 -30.49 -18.28 -22.59
C ALA A 596 -30.13 -16.85 -23.04
N VAL A 597 -29.45 -16.06 -22.20
CA VAL A 597 -28.98 -14.71 -22.57
C VAL A 597 -27.87 -14.81 -23.61
N ALA A 598 -26.95 -15.77 -23.48
CA ALA A 598 -25.92 -16.02 -24.49
C ALA A 598 -26.53 -16.46 -25.82
N GLU A 599 -27.50 -17.37 -25.80
CA GLU A 599 -28.21 -17.80 -27.01
C GLU A 599 -28.93 -16.63 -27.71
N ALA A 600 -29.58 -15.75 -26.95
CA ALA A 600 -30.20 -14.55 -27.49
C ALA A 600 -29.15 -13.60 -28.11
N VAL A 601 -28.04 -13.33 -27.41
CA VAL A 601 -26.95 -12.47 -27.92
C VAL A 601 -26.33 -13.05 -29.20
N CYS A 602 -26.11 -14.36 -29.27
CA CYS A 602 -25.62 -15.03 -30.49
C CYS A 602 -26.62 -14.91 -31.65
N ARG A 603 -27.93 -15.07 -31.40
CA ARG A 603 -28.98 -14.95 -32.43
C ARG A 603 -29.11 -13.52 -32.97
N ILE A 604 -29.00 -12.51 -32.10
CA ILE A 604 -29.02 -11.10 -32.50
C ILE A 604 -27.76 -10.75 -33.30
N GLY A 605 -26.60 -11.26 -32.86
CA GLY A 605 -25.29 -10.93 -33.39
C GLY A 605 -24.51 -10.01 -32.44
N ALA A 606 -23.27 -10.40 -32.11
CA ALA A 606 -22.43 -9.72 -31.13
C ALA A 606 -22.01 -8.29 -31.51
N SER A 607 -22.16 -7.90 -32.77
CA SER A 607 -21.88 -6.55 -33.29
C SER A 607 -23.06 -5.58 -33.12
N GLU A 608 -24.27 -6.09 -32.89
CA GLU A 608 -25.48 -5.27 -32.91
C GLU A 608 -25.68 -4.47 -31.61
N GLU A 609 -26.23 -3.27 -31.72
CA GLU A 609 -26.55 -2.41 -30.57
C GLU A 609 -27.52 -3.11 -29.60
N THR A 610 -28.52 -3.80 -30.15
CA THR A 610 -29.51 -4.57 -29.39
C THR A 610 -28.86 -5.62 -28.49
N ALA A 611 -27.80 -6.30 -28.96
CA ALA A 611 -27.09 -7.31 -28.16
C ALA A 611 -26.35 -6.67 -26.97
N TRP A 612 -25.69 -5.54 -27.18
CA TRP A 612 -24.97 -4.82 -26.13
C TRP A 612 -25.90 -4.13 -25.13
N ALA A 613 -27.04 -3.62 -25.58
CA ALA A 613 -28.08 -3.10 -24.70
C ALA A 613 -28.67 -4.21 -23.81
N LEU A 614 -28.85 -5.43 -24.35
CA LEU A 614 -29.28 -6.61 -23.58
C LEU A 614 -28.22 -7.05 -22.54
N ILE A 615 -26.94 -7.04 -22.93
CA ILE A 615 -25.80 -7.29 -22.01
C ILE A 615 -25.81 -6.26 -20.87
N LEU A 616 -26.02 -4.98 -21.18
CA LEU A 616 -26.05 -3.90 -20.20
C LEU A 616 -27.16 -4.10 -19.16
N CYS A 617 -28.36 -4.52 -19.58
CA CYS A 617 -29.48 -4.82 -18.68
C CYS A 617 -29.13 -5.84 -17.59
N ASN A 618 -28.15 -6.71 -17.82
CA ASN A 618 -27.64 -7.64 -16.81
C ASN A 618 -26.47 -7.03 -16.02
N LEU A 619 -25.53 -6.36 -16.69
CA LEU A 619 -24.36 -5.77 -16.05
C LEU A 619 -24.72 -4.77 -14.95
N VAL A 620 -25.76 -3.94 -15.11
CA VAL A 620 -26.13 -2.91 -14.12
C VAL A 620 -26.52 -3.46 -12.74
N TYR A 621 -26.73 -4.77 -12.62
CA TYR A 621 -26.96 -5.46 -11.34
C TYR A 621 -25.68 -5.94 -10.66
N THR A 622 -24.51 -5.66 -11.25
CA THR A 622 -23.19 -6.04 -10.73
C THR A 622 -22.45 -4.85 -10.15
N PRO A 623 -21.51 -5.04 -9.19
CA PRO A 623 -20.95 -3.94 -8.40
C PRO A 623 -20.37 -2.77 -9.21
N ALA A 624 -19.66 -3.03 -10.31
CA ALA A 624 -19.01 -1.99 -11.11
C ALA A 624 -20.04 -1.12 -11.87
N TYR A 625 -20.94 -1.75 -12.63
CA TYR A 625 -21.92 -1.02 -13.45
C TYR A 625 -23.08 -0.48 -12.61
N ASN A 626 -23.43 -1.14 -11.51
CA ASN A 626 -24.36 -0.60 -10.52
C ASN A 626 -23.80 0.67 -9.88
N TRP A 627 -22.52 0.67 -9.48
CA TRP A 627 -21.88 1.89 -9.00
C TRP A 627 -21.89 2.97 -10.08
N PHE A 628 -21.55 2.64 -11.33
CA PHE A 628 -21.54 3.59 -12.44
C PHE A 628 -22.91 4.26 -12.63
N VAL A 629 -23.98 3.48 -12.78
CA VAL A 629 -25.33 3.99 -13.05
C VAL A 629 -25.91 4.77 -11.86
N ASN A 630 -25.50 4.43 -10.64
CA ASN A 630 -26.00 5.07 -9.43
C ASN A 630 -25.24 6.35 -9.03
N ASN A 631 -24.00 6.51 -9.47
CA ASN A 631 -23.14 7.61 -9.01
C ASN A 631 -22.85 8.64 -10.11
N LEU A 632 -22.84 8.25 -11.39
CA LEU A 632 -22.65 9.19 -12.48
C LEU A 632 -24.01 9.74 -12.94
N LYS A 633 -24.11 11.07 -13.03
CA LYS A 633 -25.33 11.77 -13.44
C LYS A 633 -25.40 11.92 -14.95
N GLN A 634 -26.62 11.91 -15.50
CA GLN A 634 -26.86 12.13 -16.92
C GLN A 634 -26.38 13.51 -17.37
N GLY A 635 -25.72 13.58 -18.54
CA GLY A 635 -25.21 14.82 -19.13
C GLY A 635 -24.04 15.48 -18.38
N VAL A 636 -23.53 14.88 -17.30
CA VAL A 636 -22.38 15.42 -16.55
C VAL A 636 -21.10 14.76 -17.02
N SER A 637 -20.08 15.57 -17.34
CA SER A 637 -18.76 15.11 -17.73
C SER A 637 -17.88 14.83 -16.53
N TYR A 638 -17.28 13.63 -16.50
CA TYR A 638 -16.38 13.17 -15.45
C TYR A 638 -15.01 12.83 -16.05
N THR A 639 -13.95 13.34 -15.44
CA THR A 639 -12.57 12.98 -15.78
C THR A 639 -12.18 11.66 -15.09
N PRO A 640 -11.13 10.97 -15.57
CA PRO A 640 -10.59 9.79 -14.89
C PRO A 640 -10.32 10.02 -13.39
N ASP A 641 -9.83 11.22 -13.03
CA ASP A 641 -9.49 11.54 -11.64
C ASP A 641 -10.72 11.84 -10.79
N SER A 642 -11.78 12.45 -11.35
CA SER A 642 -13.05 12.60 -10.61
C SER A 642 -13.68 11.25 -10.32
N ILE A 643 -13.64 10.32 -11.27
CA ILE A 643 -14.17 8.95 -11.07
C ILE A 643 -13.36 8.23 -9.98
N LYS A 644 -12.01 8.33 -9.99
CA LYS A 644 -11.16 7.78 -8.91
C LYS A 644 -11.45 8.41 -7.54
N MET A 645 -11.78 9.70 -7.49
CA MET A 645 -12.14 10.38 -6.25
C MET A 645 -13.45 9.79 -5.70
N MET A 646 -14.48 9.68 -6.52
CA MET A 646 -15.77 9.09 -6.12
C MET A 646 -15.64 7.61 -5.71
N LEU A 647 -14.75 6.85 -6.36
CA LEU A 647 -14.44 5.47 -5.97
C LEU A 647 -13.74 5.38 -4.60
N SER A 648 -13.15 6.46 -4.09
CA SER A 648 -12.43 6.44 -2.81
C SER A 648 -13.34 6.22 -1.61
N ASP A 649 -14.64 6.48 -1.75
CA ASP A 649 -15.63 6.25 -0.70
C ASP A 649 -16.07 4.79 -0.60
N VAL A 650 -15.93 4.02 -1.68
CA VAL A 650 -16.37 2.61 -1.77
C VAL A 650 -15.21 1.61 -1.89
N MET A 651 -14.02 2.06 -2.32
CA MET A 651 -12.80 1.27 -2.47
C MET A 651 -11.71 1.65 -1.45
N GLU A 652 -12.08 1.81 -0.18
CA GLU A 652 -11.20 2.29 0.89
C GLU A 652 -9.94 1.41 1.12
N ASN A 653 -9.98 0.14 0.70
CA ASN A 653 -8.87 -0.80 0.84
C ASN A 653 -7.80 -0.68 -0.26
N ASP A 654 -8.06 0.10 -1.32
CA ASP A 654 -7.15 0.35 -2.45
C ASP A 654 -6.21 1.54 -2.19
N LEU A 655 -5.33 1.36 -1.20
CA LEU A 655 -4.42 2.41 -0.72
C LEU A 655 -3.39 2.87 -1.77
N LYS A 656 -3.04 1.99 -2.72
CA LYS A 656 -2.09 2.31 -3.81
C LYS A 656 -2.79 2.92 -5.03
N GLY A 657 -4.12 3.01 -5.01
CA GLY A 657 -4.91 3.49 -6.15
C GLY A 657 -4.90 2.57 -7.37
N LEU A 658 -4.52 1.30 -7.21
CA LEU A 658 -4.41 0.35 -8.32
C LEU A 658 -5.78 -0.22 -8.70
N GLY A 659 -6.61 -0.57 -7.73
CA GLY A 659 -7.99 -1.01 -7.96
C GLY A 659 -8.84 0.09 -8.60
N LYS A 660 -8.76 1.32 -8.09
CA LYS A 660 -9.45 2.50 -8.65
C LYS A 660 -8.98 2.79 -10.07
N ARG A 661 -7.68 2.64 -10.34
CA ARG A 661 -7.14 2.74 -11.70
C ARG A 661 -7.71 1.64 -12.60
N ASN A 662 -7.73 0.39 -12.14
CA ASN A 662 -8.30 -0.73 -12.88
C ASN A 662 -9.75 -0.48 -13.28
N VAL A 663 -10.60 -0.04 -12.34
CA VAL A 663 -12.01 0.29 -12.62
C VAL A 663 -12.13 1.32 -13.74
N VAL A 664 -11.38 2.42 -13.64
CA VAL A 664 -11.42 3.50 -14.65
C VAL A 664 -10.86 3.03 -15.99
N ASP A 665 -9.79 2.25 -16.00
CA ASP A 665 -9.22 1.69 -17.22
C ASP A 665 -10.18 0.67 -17.86
N ALA A 666 -10.89 -0.14 -17.08
CA ALA A 666 -11.91 -1.05 -17.60
C ALA A 666 -13.06 -0.29 -18.26
N PHE A 667 -13.62 0.74 -17.60
CA PHE A 667 -14.66 1.57 -18.20
C PHE A 667 -14.16 2.27 -19.46
N LYS A 668 -12.93 2.81 -19.46
CA LYS A 668 -12.31 3.38 -20.66
C LYS A 668 -12.32 2.37 -21.81
N ILE A 669 -11.82 1.15 -21.60
CA ILE A 669 -11.78 0.16 -22.68
C ILE A 669 -13.18 -0.21 -23.15
N VAL A 670 -14.12 -0.47 -22.23
CA VAL A 670 -15.48 -0.86 -22.60
C VAL A 670 -16.17 0.24 -23.40
N MET A 671 -16.15 1.50 -22.93
CA MET A 671 -16.83 2.58 -23.65
C MET A 671 -16.16 2.96 -24.98
N THR A 672 -14.85 2.71 -25.14
CA THR A 672 -14.15 3.02 -26.40
C THR A 672 -14.15 1.86 -27.40
N LYS A 673 -14.33 0.62 -26.95
CA LYS A 673 -14.18 -0.58 -27.79
C LYS A 673 -15.43 -1.46 -27.85
N THR A 674 -16.57 -0.99 -27.36
CA THR A 674 -17.86 -1.65 -27.50
C THR A 674 -18.98 -0.66 -27.86
N PRO A 675 -20.09 -1.14 -28.47
CA PRO A 675 -21.28 -0.33 -28.73
C PRO A 675 -21.85 0.41 -27.52
N LEU A 676 -21.54 -0.02 -26.28
CA LEU A 676 -21.98 0.69 -25.07
C LEU A 676 -21.56 2.16 -25.06
N GLY A 677 -20.40 2.48 -25.63
CA GLY A 677 -20.01 3.87 -25.84
C GLY A 677 -19.91 4.32 -27.30
N THR A 678 -19.47 3.46 -28.22
CA THR A 678 -19.33 3.87 -29.63
C THR A 678 -20.68 4.17 -30.30
N SER A 679 -21.75 3.48 -29.87
CA SER A 679 -23.13 3.74 -30.30
C SER A 679 -23.94 4.58 -29.30
N ARG A 680 -23.29 5.12 -28.25
CA ARG A 680 -23.93 5.96 -27.22
C ARG A 680 -25.14 5.29 -26.54
N ILE A 681 -25.03 3.98 -26.26
CA ILE A 681 -26.08 3.22 -25.55
C ILE A 681 -26.09 3.54 -24.04
N PHE A 682 -24.91 3.73 -23.44
CA PHE A 682 -24.75 3.89 -21.99
C PHE A 682 -24.00 5.16 -21.58
N ALA A 683 -22.88 5.44 -22.26
CA ALA A 683 -22.08 6.62 -22.00
C ALA A 683 -21.25 7.03 -23.23
N GLU A 684 -21.10 8.32 -23.44
CA GLU A 684 -20.17 8.88 -24.41
C GLU A 684 -18.79 9.06 -23.78
N CYS A 685 -17.75 8.83 -24.58
CA CYS A 685 -16.37 8.81 -24.14
C CYS A 685 -15.53 9.70 -25.04
N ASP A 686 -14.85 10.68 -24.43
CA ASP A 686 -13.81 11.47 -25.08
C ASP A 686 -12.46 10.82 -24.74
N ALA A 687 -11.82 10.22 -25.74
CA ALA A 687 -10.55 9.53 -25.58
C ALA A 687 -9.65 9.68 -26.81
N ASP A 688 -8.35 9.83 -26.56
CA ASP A 688 -7.32 9.84 -27.60
C ASP A 688 -6.77 8.43 -27.80
N GLU A 689 -6.71 7.99 -29.06
CA GLU A 689 -6.13 6.70 -29.44
C GLU A 689 -4.85 6.91 -30.27
N LYS A 690 -3.77 6.26 -29.85
CA LYS A 690 -2.49 6.24 -30.56
C LYS A 690 -2.03 4.80 -30.76
N VAL A 691 -1.72 4.45 -32.00
CA VAL A 691 -1.12 3.16 -32.34
C VAL A 691 0.36 3.38 -32.65
N SER A 692 1.25 2.70 -31.93
CA SER A 692 2.69 2.77 -32.21
C SER A 692 3.03 2.07 -33.53
N ALA A 693 4.21 2.36 -34.09
CA ALA A 693 4.73 1.64 -35.26
C ALA A 693 4.88 0.11 -35.04
N SER A 694 4.91 -0.34 -33.79
CA SER A 694 4.92 -1.76 -33.41
C SER A 694 3.52 -2.35 -33.21
N GLY A 695 2.45 -1.64 -33.60
CA GLY A 695 1.06 -2.07 -33.46
C GLY A 695 0.50 -1.98 -32.03
N LYS A 696 1.20 -1.32 -31.09
CA LYS A 696 0.72 -1.19 -29.72
C LYS A 696 -0.25 -0.01 -29.60
N GLU A 697 -1.51 -0.33 -29.36
CA GLU A 697 -2.58 0.62 -29.08
C GLU A 697 -2.42 1.23 -27.67
N THR A 698 -2.55 2.55 -27.58
CA THR A 698 -2.59 3.31 -26.32
C THR A 698 -3.82 4.21 -26.35
N ILE A 699 -4.71 4.03 -25.38
CA ILE A 699 -5.95 4.81 -25.22
C ILE A 699 -5.85 5.65 -23.96
N THR A 700 -6.03 6.96 -24.12
CA THR A 700 -6.06 7.94 -23.03
C THR A 700 -7.49 8.46 -22.89
N LEU A 701 -8.12 8.23 -21.74
CA LEU A 701 -9.44 8.77 -21.43
C LEU A 701 -9.31 10.23 -20.99
N ASN A 702 -9.98 11.15 -21.69
CA ASN A 702 -10.08 12.55 -21.31
C ASN A 702 -11.31 12.78 -20.41
N SER A 703 -12.47 12.33 -20.86
CA SER A 703 -13.71 12.40 -20.08
C SER A 703 -14.74 11.35 -20.47
N LEU A 704 -15.69 11.12 -19.57
CA LEU A 704 -16.81 10.19 -19.75
C LEU A 704 -18.11 10.90 -19.32
N VAL A 705 -19.17 10.75 -20.12
CA VAL A 705 -20.48 11.40 -19.93
C VAL A 705 -21.57 10.35 -20.07
N ARG A 706 -22.46 10.20 -19.09
CA ARG A 706 -23.66 9.38 -19.31
C ARG A 706 -24.56 10.05 -20.34
N CYS A 707 -25.10 9.26 -21.26
CA CYS A 707 -25.93 9.75 -22.37
C CYS A 707 -27.30 9.06 -22.42
N GLU A 708 -28.18 9.62 -23.24
CA GLU A 708 -29.43 9.01 -23.67
C GLU A 708 -29.16 8.06 -24.84
N TRP A 709 -29.81 6.89 -24.85
CA TRP A 709 -29.79 5.99 -26.00
C TRP A 709 -30.82 6.45 -27.05
N ASN A 710 -30.34 7.00 -28.16
CA ASN A 710 -31.17 7.73 -29.14
C ASN A 710 -32.27 6.88 -29.82
N ALA A 711 -32.07 5.57 -29.96
CA ALA A 711 -32.97 4.67 -30.68
C ALA A 711 -33.17 3.37 -29.90
N PRO A 712 -33.89 3.40 -28.77
CA PRO A 712 -34.01 2.24 -27.91
C PRO A 712 -34.82 1.13 -28.57
N ASP A 713 -34.27 -0.09 -28.54
CA ASP A 713 -34.99 -1.30 -28.98
C ASP A 713 -36.09 -1.64 -27.97
N ALA A 714 -37.34 -1.65 -28.45
CA ALA A 714 -38.50 -1.90 -27.61
C ALA A 714 -38.42 -3.24 -26.86
N LYS A 715 -37.89 -4.30 -27.48
CA LYS A 715 -37.74 -5.63 -26.85
C LYS A 715 -36.73 -5.59 -25.71
N VAL A 716 -35.65 -4.80 -25.84
CA VAL A 716 -34.68 -4.60 -24.75
C VAL A 716 -35.29 -3.84 -23.60
N ILE A 717 -36.11 -2.82 -23.87
CA ILE A 717 -36.85 -2.09 -22.83
C ILE A 717 -37.83 -3.04 -22.11
N LEU A 718 -38.55 -3.89 -22.85
CA LEU A 718 -39.42 -4.91 -22.27
C LEU A 718 -38.63 -5.87 -21.37
N TYR A 719 -37.49 -6.38 -21.82
CA TYR A 719 -36.61 -7.25 -21.03
C TYR A 719 -36.14 -6.55 -19.75
N SER A 720 -35.71 -5.28 -19.86
CA SER A 720 -35.27 -4.48 -18.72
C SER A 720 -36.39 -4.23 -17.71
N LEU A 721 -37.65 -4.08 -18.15
CA LEU A 721 -38.80 -3.92 -17.26
C LEU A 721 -39.06 -5.20 -16.46
N TYR A 722 -38.94 -6.38 -17.08
CA TYR A 722 -39.05 -7.66 -16.37
C TYR A 722 -37.89 -7.85 -15.37
N LYS A 723 -36.65 -7.56 -15.77
CA LYS A 723 -35.48 -7.57 -14.85
C LYS A 723 -35.67 -6.61 -13.66
N PHE A 724 -36.22 -5.44 -13.93
CA PHE A 724 -36.56 -4.45 -12.91
C PHE A 724 -37.61 -4.98 -11.93
N ALA A 725 -38.69 -5.60 -12.43
CA ALA A 725 -39.76 -6.18 -11.63
C ALA A 725 -39.27 -7.36 -10.77
N GLU A 726 -38.53 -8.29 -11.35
CA GLU A 726 -37.94 -9.46 -10.67
C GLU A 726 -37.02 -9.01 -9.53
N ALA A 727 -36.16 -8.01 -9.79
CA ALA A 727 -35.26 -7.47 -8.76
C ALA A 727 -35.99 -6.71 -7.65
N CYS A 728 -37.16 -6.12 -7.94
CA CYS A 728 -38.00 -5.42 -6.95
C CYS A 728 -38.96 -6.37 -6.19
N GLY A 729 -38.68 -7.67 -6.14
CA GLY A 729 -39.50 -8.64 -5.41
C GLY A 729 -40.81 -8.97 -6.13
N ASP A 730 -40.75 -9.16 -7.44
CA ASP A 730 -41.90 -9.55 -8.29
C ASP A 730 -43.03 -8.50 -8.34
N TYR A 731 -42.64 -7.22 -8.35
CA TYR A 731 -43.55 -6.08 -8.46
C TYR A 731 -43.76 -5.68 -9.93
N TYR A 732 -44.80 -6.22 -10.57
CA TYR A 732 -45.05 -6.11 -12.02
C TYR A 732 -46.03 -4.99 -12.44
N GLN A 733 -46.47 -4.16 -11.50
CA GLN A 733 -47.33 -3.01 -11.79
C GLN A 733 -46.73 -1.75 -11.17
N PHE A 734 -46.34 -0.77 -11.98
CA PHE A 734 -45.70 0.46 -11.52
C PHE A 734 -46.07 1.63 -12.46
N THR A 735 -45.78 2.86 -12.04
CA THR A 735 -46.02 4.05 -12.87
C THR A 735 -44.77 4.46 -13.63
N LEU A 736 -44.91 5.17 -14.76
CA LEU A 736 -43.75 5.73 -15.46
C LEU A 736 -43.05 6.78 -14.60
N GLU A 737 -43.79 7.53 -13.78
CA GLU A 737 -43.23 8.45 -12.79
C GLU A 737 -42.26 7.73 -11.83
N ILE A 738 -42.62 6.56 -11.30
CA ILE A 738 -41.72 5.76 -10.46
C ILE A 738 -40.47 5.34 -11.24
N LEU A 739 -40.59 4.96 -12.51
CA LEU A 739 -39.42 4.60 -13.31
C LEU A 739 -38.47 5.78 -13.50
N LEU A 740 -39.00 6.98 -13.73
CA LEU A 740 -38.24 8.23 -13.94
C LEU A 740 -37.65 8.83 -12.65
N ASP A 741 -38.18 8.47 -11.48
CA ASP A 741 -37.71 9.00 -10.20
C ASP A 741 -36.49 8.23 -9.67
N ASP A 742 -35.31 8.84 -9.84
CA ASP A 742 -34.03 8.32 -9.34
C ASP A 742 -33.82 8.52 -7.83
N SER A 743 -34.72 9.24 -7.13
CA SER A 743 -34.64 9.45 -5.68
C SER A 743 -35.20 8.30 -4.86
N ILE A 744 -35.96 7.40 -5.48
CA ILE A 744 -36.56 6.22 -4.84
C ILE A 744 -35.49 5.15 -4.63
N GLU A 745 -35.27 4.72 -3.38
CA GLU A 745 -34.41 3.57 -3.08
C GLU A 745 -35.14 2.26 -3.42
N ARG A 746 -34.53 1.46 -4.30
CA ARG A 746 -35.09 0.21 -4.83
C ARG A 746 -33.97 -0.73 -5.30
N ASP A 747 -34.23 -2.03 -5.28
CA ASP A 747 -33.26 -3.06 -5.67
C ASP A 747 -33.12 -3.20 -7.19
N GLY A 748 -34.18 -2.89 -7.95
CA GLY A 748 -34.18 -2.87 -9.42
C GLY A 748 -33.61 -1.59 -10.03
N VAL A 749 -32.92 -1.69 -11.17
CA VAL A 749 -32.49 -0.54 -11.97
C VAL A 749 -33.45 -0.34 -13.14
N SER A 750 -34.14 0.80 -13.21
CA SER A 750 -35.16 1.05 -14.25
C SER A 750 -34.54 1.28 -15.63
N PRO A 751 -35.25 0.95 -16.74
CA PRO A 751 -34.75 1.20 -18.10
C PRO A 751 -34.48 2.69 -18.37
N THR A 752 -35.29 3.58 -17.82
CA THR A 752 -35.07 5.05 -17.84
C THR A 752 -33.74 5.41 -17.21
N ARG A 753 -33.42 4.83 -16.04
CA ARG A 753 -32.15 5.05 -15.37
C ARG A 753 -30.99 4.41 -16.10
N ILE A 754 -31.13 3.24 -16.72
CA ILE A 754 -30.07 2.58 -17.49
C ILE A 754 -29.71 3.40 -18.73
N PHE A 755 -30.71 3.71 -19.55
CA PHE A 755 -30.56 4.24 -20.91
C PHE A 755 -30.78 5.76 -21.01
N GLY A 756 -31.07 6.46 -19.91
CA GLY A 756 -31.27 7.91 -19.91
C GLY A 756 -32.53 8.38 -20.60
N LEU A 757 -33.55 7.53 -20.68
CA LEU A 757 -34.77 7.79 -21.47
C LEU A 757 -35.69 8.77 -20.76
N ASP A 758 -36.19 9.74 -21.52
CA ASP A 758 -37.18 10.69 -21.04
C ASP A 758 -38.62 10.14 -21.09
N ARG A 759 -39.56 10.94 -20.56
CA ARG A 759 -40.97 10.56 -20.50
C ARG A 759 -41.58 10.36 -21.89
N GLU A 760 -41.27 11.24 -22.85
CA GLU A 760 -41.85 11.19 -24.20
C GLU A 760 -41.42 9.92 -24.94
N THR A 761 -40.14 9.58 -24.86
CA THR A 761 -39.57 8.38 -25.46
C THR A 761 -40.14 7.12 -24.82
N MET A 762 -40.23 7.07 -23.49
CA MET A 762 -40.82 5.93 -22.80
C MET A 762 -42.30 5.73 -23.12
N VAL A 763 -43.12 6.78 -23.17
CA VAL A 763 -44.55 6.66 -23.53
C VAL A 763 -44.70 6.06 -24.93
N ARG A 764 -43.91 6.53 -25.89
CA ARG A 764 -43.91 6.01 -27.27
C ARG A 764 -43.50 4.53 -27.33
N VAL A 765 -42.42 4.16 -26.63
CA VAL A 765 -41.95 2.75 -26.57
C VAL A 765 -43.00 1.86 -25.89
N LEU A 766 -43.55 2.28 -24.75
CA LEU A 766 -44.52 1.51 -23.97
C LEU A 766 -45.85 1.32 -24.71
N ASN A 767 -46.33 2.35 -25.43
CA ASN A 767 -47.51 2.20 -26.30
C ASN A 767 -47.25 1.22 -27.45
N GLY A 768 -46.07 1.29 -28.09
CA GLY A 768 -45.68 0.33 -29.12
C GLY A 768 -45.62 -1.10 -28.59
N LEU A 769 -45.05 -1.29 -27.39
CA LEU A 769 -44.98 -2.58 -26.72
C LEU A 769 -46.37 -3.13 -26.36
N ALA A 770 -47.26 -2.30 -25.81
CA ALA A 770 -48.62 -2.73 -25.44
C ALA A 770 -49.47 -3.13 -26.66
N VAL A 771 -49.18 -2.57 -27.84
CA VAL A 771 -49.86 -2.93 -29.11
C VAL A 771 -49.25 -4.19 -29.72
N ASN A 772 -47.92 -4.30 -29.77
CA ASN A 772 -47.23 -5.38 -30.48
C ASN A 772 -47.02 -6.65 -29.65
N TYR A 773 -46.98 -6.52 -28.32
CA TYR A 773 -46.76 -7.62 -27.37
C TYR A 773 -47.75 -7.56 -26.19
N PRO A 774 -49.08 -7.52 -26.44
CA PRO A 774 -50.10 -7.39 -25.41
C PRO A 774 -50.10 -8.53 -24.38
N GLU A 775 -49.50 -9.67 -24.72
CA GLU A 775 -49.29 -10.83 -23.86
C GLU A 775 -48.24 -10.62 -22.77
N PHE A 776 -47.28 -9.70 -22.97
CA PHE A 776 -46.24 -9.36 -21.99
C PHE A 776 -46.56 -8.09 -21.19
N ILE A 777 -47.19 -7.10 -21.80
CA ILE A 777 -47.32 -5.77 -21.20
C ILE A 777 -48.60 -5.05 -21.62
N SER A 778 -49.13 -4.26 -20.69
CA SER A 778 -50.17 -3.26 -20.95
C SER A 778 -49.76 -1.92 -20.32
N ALA A 779 -50.08 -0.83 -21.00
CA ALA A 779 -49.77 0.52 -20.53
C ALA A 779 -50.93 1.48 -20.84
N SER A 780 -51.18 2.45 -19.96
CA SER A 780 -52.20 3.49 -20.14
C SER A 780 -51.70 4.84 -19.63
N PHE A 781 -51.81 5.86 -20.49
CA PHE A 781 -51.29 7.22 -20.25
C PHE A 781 -52.37 8.32 -20.43
N THR A 782 -53.66 7.99 -20.28
CA THR A 782 -54.78 8.93 -20.49
C THR A 782 -55.46 9.33 -19.17
N LEU A 783 -55.93 10.57 -19.04
CA LEU A 783 -56.82 11.04 -17.96
C LEU A 783 -56.27 10.75 -16.54
N ASP A 784 -55.10 11.29 -16.22
CA ASP A 784 -54.40 11.13 -14.93
C ASP A 784 -53.95 9.68 -14.59
N LEU A 785 -54.07 8.73 -15.52
CA LEU A 785 -53.50 7.39 -15.39
C LEU A 785 -52.11 7.33 -16.04
N ASP A 786 -51.12 6.87 -15.28
CA ASP A 786 -49.75 6.62 -15.74
C ASP A 786 -49.33 5.21 -15.31
N THR A 787 -50.04 4.18 -15.79
CA THR A 787 -49.88 2.81 -15.29
C THR A 787 -49.21 1.93 -16.33
N ILE A 788 -48.18 1.21 -15.89
CA ILE A 788 -47.51 0.13 -16.61
C ILE A 788 -47.79 -1.14 -15.85
N THR A 789 -48.40 -2.12 -16.51
CA THR A 789 -48.66 -3.44 -15.96
C THR A 789 -48.01 -4.44 -16.89
N LEU A 790 -46.85 -4.95 -16.45
CA LEU A 790 -46.36 -6.23 -16.95
C LEU A 790 -47.37 -7.28 -16.52
N ARG A 791 -47.62 -8.30 -17.33
CA ARG A 791 -48.65 -9.31 -17.03
C ARG A 791 -48.04 -10.44 -16.19
N PRO A 792 -48.33 -10.53 -14.87
CA PRO A 792 -48.21 -11.80 -14.16
C PRO A 792 -49.61 -12.29 -13.78
N THR A 793 -50.22 -13.16 -14.58
CA THR A 793 -51.43 -13.84 -14.11
C THR A 793 -51.46 -15.26 -14.65
N GLY A 794 -50.91 -16.19 -13.85
CA GLY A 794 -50.86 -17.62 -14.14
C GLY A 794 -49.45 -18.18 -14.37
N SER A 795 -48.49 -17.91 -13.47
CA SER A 795 -47.28 -18.70 -13.22
C SER A 795 -46.19 -18.94 -14.30
N GLU A 796 -46.01 -18.17 -15.38
CA GLU A 796 -44.95 -18.57 -16.36
C GLU A 796 -44.07 -17.49 -17.05
N LEU A 797 -44.36 -16.18 -17.09
CA LEU A 797 -43.52 -15.24 -17.86
C LEU A 797 -42.48 -14.48 -17.01
N THR A 798 -41.21 -14.61 -17.39
CA THR A 798 -40.03 -14.00 -16.78
C THR A 798 -39.24 -13.18 -17.81
N SER A 799 -38.17 -12.51 -17.38
CA SER A 799 -37.20 -11.87 -18.27
C SER A 799 -36.60 -12.89 -19.26
N GLU A 800 -36.48 -14.16 -18.89
CA GLU A 800 -36.04 -15.25 -19.77
C GLU A 800 -37.03 -15.51 -20.91
N ASP A 801 -38.33 -15.36 -20.69
CA ASP A 801 -39.33 -15.53 -21.74
C ASP A 801 -39.29 -14.41 -22.78
N VAL A 802 -38.94 -13.19 -22.36
CA VAL A 802 -38.72 -12.07 -23.28
C VAL A 802 -37.54 -12.35 -24.22
N LEU A 803 -36.54 -13.16 -23.80
CA LEU A 803 -35.41 -13.54 -24.66
C LEU A 803 -35.84 -14.32 -25.92
N LYS A 804 -37.02 -14.96 -25.89
CA LYS A 804 -37.59 -15.69 -27.05
C LYS A 804 -38.04 -14.75 -28.17
N LEU A 805 -38.21 -13.45 -27.89
CA LEU A 805 -38.58 -12.43 -28.87
C LEU A 805 -37.39 -11.93 -29.71
N PHE A 806 -36.16 -12.29 -29.33
CA PHE A 806 -34.94 -11.91 -30.02
C PHE A 806 -34.53 -12.91 -31.10
#